data_AF-A0AB32TA60-F1
#
_entry.id   AF-A0AB32TA60-F1
#
_cell.length_a   1.000
_cell.length_b   1.000
_cell.length_c   1.000
_cell.angle_alpha   90.00
_cell.angle_beta   90.00
_cell.angle_gamma   90.00
#
_symmetry.space_group_name_H-M   'P 1'
#
loop_
_entity.id
_entity.type
_entity.pdbx_description
1 polymer ?
#
loop_
_entity_poly.entity_id
_entity_poly.type
_entity_poly.pdbx_seq_one_letter_code
_entity_poly.pdbx_strand_id
1 'polypeptide(L)'
;MGGDGSKNKASSSLVKRRSLSCHQGFLSVPAQLVHHGLFRRSGQCREYPVSEQSQPSDSNPEGPHANWTLPGFISIFLPEFPHRFTRQVDLQILGFIAKGSFGPILKVKDVSKEETYAVKVLPKAAVLRHGVLQQSKEEVIIQRQVRHPFLLSLRDCWQSQSNLFIMCDYCSTGDLYTYWTLKGLFEETDVRVFAAELGSALGFLHNFGIIHRDVKMENILLTDKGHLRLTDFGLSRRLERGERAFTICGTIQYMAPEVLSGGPYSHAADWWSLGILLYALATGEFPLAAEVDHAVMLSRVSEGLYEMPVSLSPALAFLLIEVVSESRMTHQFPPLTTEQKKELHEIALRIVSPGKGILAADESIGSMGKRLNQIGVENNEENRRLFRQVLFTADDRIDNCIGGVIFFHETLYQNSDDGVPFVKMIKDKGITIGIKVDKGVVPLPGTNGETTTQGLDGLSERCAQYKKDGADFAKWRCVMKISETTPSNLCITENAKVLARYASICQQHGIVPIVEPEILPDGDHNLKRCQFVTERVLAAVYKAMFDHHVYLEGTLLKPNMVTPGHGCPTKYSAEEVAMATVTALRRTVPPAVTGVTFLSGGQSEEEASINLSAINNCRLVKPWALTFSFGRALQASALKTWRGQRENEAAATEEFIKRAEINSLASQGKYTVCGDSSGATGLSHYLSSYAY
;
A
#
# COMPACT_ATOMS: atom_id res chain seq x y z
N MET A 1 55.72 40.81 -30.84
CA MET A 1 56.65 40.72 -29.70
C MET A 1 56.28 39.43 -28.98
N GLY A 2 56.86 38.27 -29.31
CA GLY A 2 58.17 37.79 -28.84
C GLY A 2 58.11 37.62 -27.32
N GLY A 3 58.05 36.45 -26.68
CA GLY A 3 58.44 35.08 -27.05
C GLY A 3 59.28 34.56 -25.88
N ASP A 4 58.90 33.44 -25.26
CA ASP A 4 59.81 32.30 -25.04
C ASP A 4 59.10 31.12 -24.35
N GLY A 5 59.44 29.93 -24.82
CA GLY A 5 59.07 28.66 -24.20
C GLY A 5 60.31 27.90 -23.74
N SER A 6 60.12 26.87 -22.91
CA SER A 6 61.07 25.75 -22.84
C SER A 6 60.46 24.49 -22.20
N LYS A 7 60.96 23.36 -22.70
CA LYS A 7 60.46 21.98 -22.62
C LYS A 7 61.02 21.17 -21.43
N ASN A 8 60.26 20.11 -21.10
CA ASN A 8 60.65 18.75 -20.67
C ASN A 8 61.53 18.51 -19.42
N LYS A 9 61.03 17.64 -18.52
CA LYS A 9 61.60 16.29 -18.30
C LYS A 9 60.73 15.41 -17.37
N ALA A 10 60.47 14.20 -17.82
CA ALA A 10 60.01 13.07 -17.02
C ALA A 10 61.15 12.54 -16.13
N SER A 11 60.81 12.09 -14.92
CA SER A 11 61.60 11.07 -14.23
C SER A 11 60.69 10.15 -13.42
N SER A 12 60.77 8.87 -13.76
CA SER A 12 60.19 7.73 -13.09
C SER A 12 60.95 7.41 -11.80
N SER A 13 60.26 7.07 -10.72
CA SER A 13 60.84 6.19 -9.69
C SER A 13 59.85 5.07 -9.36
N LEU A 14 60.24 3.85 -9.73
CA LEU A 14 59.63 2.61 -9.27
C LEU A 14 59.90 2.45 -7.77
N VAL A 15 58.86 2.23 -6.96
CA VAL A 15 58.98 1.53 -5.68
C VAL A 15 57.97 0.39 -5.63
N LYS A 16 58.53 -0.81 -5.79
CA LYS A 16 58.07 -2.16 -5.44
C LYS A 16 56.64 -2.31 -4.89
N ARG A 17 55.81 -3.01 -5.69
CA ARG A 17 54.68 -3.81 -5.23
C ARG A 17 55.14 -4.77 -4.13
N ARG A 18 54.61 -4.63 -2.91
CA ARG A 18 54.41 -5.76 -1.99
C ARG A 18 52.93 -6.08 -2.00
N SER A 19 52.61 -7.23 -2.58
CA SER A 19 51.31 -7.88 -2.52
C SER A 19 51.02 -8.29 -1.08
N LEU A 20 50.01 -7.67 -0.46
CA LEU A 20 49.28 -8.25 0.67
C LEU A 20 47.80 -8.13 0.30
N SER A 21 47.17 -9.29 0.15
CA SER A 21 45.76 -9.44 -0.19
C SER A 21 44.88 -8.75 0.85
N CYS A 22 44.25 -7.64 0.46
CA CYS A 22 43.18 -7.04 1.23
C CYS A 22 41.86 -7.68 0.76
N HIS A 23 41.18 -8.40 1.65
CA HIS A 23 39.83 -8.88 1.39
C HIS A 23 38.90 -7.67 1.23
N GLN A 24 38.28 -7.56 0.06
CA GLN A 24 37.33 -6.50 -0.29
C GLN A 24 36.00 -6.72 0.44
N GLY A 25 35.75 -5.96 1.52
CA GLY A 25 34.40 -5.61 1.97
C GLY A 25 33.90 -4.36 1.24
N PHE A 26 32.59 -4.11 1.25
CA PHE A 26 31.99 -2.95 0.55
C PHE A 26 32.31 -1.61 1.23
N LEU A 27 32.61 -1.62 2.53
CA LEU A 27 33.10 -0.43 3.24
C LEU A 27 34.64 -0.40 3.19
N SER A 28 35.21 0.69 2.66
CA SER A 28 36.64 0.96 2.76
C SER A 28 36.96 1.39 4.20
N VAL A 29 37.41 0.45 5.03
CA VAL A 29 37.84 0.76 6.40
C VAL A 29 39.19 1.49 6.32
N PRO A 30 39.33 2.74 6.84
CA PRO A 30 40.64 3.37 6.97
C PRO A 30 41.50 2.54 7.94
N ALA A 31 42.75 2.26 7.56
CA ALA A 31 43.71 1.47 8.34
C ALA A 31 43.99 2.03 9.77
N GLN A 32 43.47 3.21 10.11
CA GLN A 32 43.63 3.86 11.41
C GLN A 32 42.74 3.26 12.53
N LEU A 33 41.71 2.46 12.20
CA LEU A 33 40.89 1.78 13.22
C LEU A 33 41.56 0.51 13.82
N VAL A 34 42.65 0.02 13.23
CA VAL A 34 43.33 -1.21 13.67
C VAL A 34 44.42 -0.94 14.72
N HIS A 35 44.86 0.31 14.89
CA HIS A 35 45.89 0.67 15.87
C HIS A 35 45.70 2.11 16.34
N HIS A 36 45.02 2.32 17.48
CA HIS A 36 45.44 3.31 18.49
C HIS A 36 44.53 3.22 19.73
N GLY A 37 45.02 2.53 20.76
CA GLY A 37 44.59 2.78 22.12
C GLY A 37 45.22 4.09 22.61
N LEU A 38 44.40 5.10 22.88
CA LEU A 38 44.81 6.31 23.60
C LEU A 38 43.62 6.83 24.43
N PHE A 39 43.54 6.39 25.69
CA PHE A 39 43.04 7.22 26.79
C PHE A 39 43.87 6.93 28.04
N ARG A 40 44.94 7.72 28.22
CA ARG A 40 45.52 7.99 29.54
C ARG A 40 44.68 9.12 30.15
N ARG A 41 43.97 8.83 31.25
CA ARG A 41 43.82 9.79 32.35
C ARG A 41 43.69 9.05 33.68
N SER A 42 44.54 9.48 34.59
CA SER A 42 44.83 9.05 35.94
C SER A 42 43.60 8.86 36.84
N GLY A 43 43.52 7.70 37.48
CA GLY A 43 42.74 7.43 38.69
C GLY A 43 43.32 6.19 39.37
N GLN A 44 43.92 6.36 40.54
CA GLN A 44 44.69 5.34 41.28
C GLN A 44 43.86 4.08 41.59
N CYS A 45 44.32 2.91 41.11
CA CYS A 45 43.94 1.62 41.68
C CYS A 45 44.70 1.40 42.99
N ARG A 46 43.97 1.21 44.10
CA ARG A 46 44.52 0.61 45.32
C ARG A 46 44.55 -0.90 45.14
N GLU A 47 45.74 -1.48 45.26
CA GLU A 47 45.96 -2.92 45.37
C GLU A 47 45.42 -3.43 46.72
N TYR A 48 44.81 -4.61 46.71
CA TYR A 48 44.60 -5.43 47.91
C TYR A 48 45.30 -6.78 47.70
N PRO A 49 46.10 -7.27 48.67
CA PRO A 49 46.94 -8.44 48.49
C PRO A 49 46.13 -9.74 48.59
N VAL A 50 46.53 -10.73 47.79
CA VAL A 50 46.08 -12.12 47.89
C VAL A 50 46.94 -12.80 48.95
N SER A 51 46.34 -13.23 50.05
CA SER A 51 46.97 -14.11 51.03
C SER A 51 46.71 -15.58 50.66
N GLU A 52 47.77 -16.31 50.37
CA GLU A 52 47.81 -17.78 50.39
C GLU A 52 47.43 -18.31 51.77
N GLN A 53 46.58 -19.35 51.85
CA GLN A 53 46.79 -20.46 52.79
C GLN A 53 45.86 -21.66 52.54
N SER A 54 46.51 -22.84 52.61
CA SER A 54 46.04 -24.19 52.98
C SER A 54 45.07 -24.94 52.07
N GLN A 55 45.61 -26.00 51.44
CA GLN A 55 44.91 -27.23 51.10
C GLN A 55 44.28 -27.88 52.35
N PRO A 56 43.17 -28.63 52.18
CA PRO A 56 43.07 -29.92 52.83
C PRO A 56 42.80 -31.07 51.85
N SER A 57 43.29 -32.21 52.30
CA SER A 57 43.40 -33.54 51.71
C SER A 57 42.08 -34.23 51.33
N ASP A 58 42.22 -35.14 50.37
CA ASP A 58 41.27 -36.16 49.94
C ASP A 58 40.48 -36.84 51.07
N SER A 59 39.16 -36.92 50.89
CA SER A 59 38.37 -38.12 51.24
C SER A 59 36.98 -38.02 50.61
N ASN A 60 36.73 -38.89 49.62
CA ASN A 60 35.37 -39.26 49.21
C ASN A 60 34.71 -40.06 50.35
N PRO A 61 33.42 -39.82 50.60
CA PRO A 61 32.53 -40.97 50.68
C PRO A 61 31.24 -40.75 49.87
N GLU A 62 30.91 -41.76 49.07
CA GLU A 62 29.61 -41.92 48.41
C GLU A 62 28.50 -42.10 49.47
N GLY A 63 27.39 -41.38 49.33
CA GLY A 63 26.18 -41.46 50.16
C GLY A 63 25.03 -40.62 49.57
N PRO A 64 23.76 -41.01 49.80
CA PRO A 64 22.65 -40.87 48.85
C PRO A 64 22.08 -39.46 48.73
N HIS A 65 21.59 -39.14 47.52
CA HIS A 65 20.87 -37.93 47.10
C HIS A 65 20.18 -37.12 48.21
N ALA A 66 20.90 -36.17 48.80
CA ALA A 66 20.28 -35.06 49.51
C ALA A 66 19.80 -34.05 48.47
N ASN A 67 18.48 -33.83 48.40
CA ASN A 67 17.86 -32.72 47.66
C ASN A 67 18.41 -31.39 48.20
N TRP A 68 19.53 -30.92 47.64
CA TRP A 68 19.94 -29.53 47.75
C TRP A 68 18.92 -28.69 46.99
N THR A 69 17.94 -28.15 47.71
CA THR A 69 17.17 -27.03 47.20
C THR A 69 18.14 -25.89 46.94
N LEU A 70 18.41 -25.60 45.66
CA LEU A 70 19.22 -24.46 45.24
C LEU A 70 18.73 -23.21 46.00
N PRO A 71 19.64 -22.38 46.54
CA PRO A 71 19.26 -21.16 47.24
C PRO A 71 18.24 -20.34 46.44
N GLY A 72 17.21 -19.80 47.11
CA GLY A 72 16.10 -19.11 46.44
C GLY A 72 16.52 -17.97 45.50
N PHE A 73 17.70 -17.38 45.72
CA PHE A 73 18.28 -16.35 44.84
C PHE A 73 18.87 -16.89 43.52
N ILE A 74 19.03 -18.21 43.36
CA ILE A 74 19.48 -18.87 42.12
C ILE A 74 18.27 -19.35 41.32
N SER A 75 17.26 -19.92 42.00
CA SER A 75 16.10 -20.53 41.36
C SER A 75 15.27 -19.53 40.54
N ILE A 76 15.17 -18.27 40.99
CA ILE A 76 14.42 -17.22 40.28
C ILE A 76 14.97 -16.92 38.88
N PHE A 77 16.22 -17.26 38.58
CA PHE A 77 16.86 -17.02 37.27
C PHE A 77 16.84 -18.26 36.35
N LEU A 78 16.39 -19.41 36.85
CA LEU A 78 16.19 -20.63 36.06
C LEU A 78 14.85 -20.62 35.31
N PRO A 79 14.70 -21.37 34.21
CA PRO A 79 15.75 -22.13 33.49
C PRO A 79 16.62 -21.29 32.56
N GLU A 80 16.30 -20.00 32.36
CA GLU A 80 16.94 -19.15 31.35
C GLU A 80 18.44 -19.02 31.56
N PHE A 81 18.86 -18.80 32.81
CA PHE A 81 20.27 -18.74 33.19
C PHE A 81 20.63 -19.99 34.01
N PRO A 82 21.20 -21.05 33.42
CA PRO A 82 21.69 -22.19 34.17
C PRO A 82 22.82 -21.79 35.13
N HIS A 83 22.84 -22.38 36.32
CA HIS A 83 23.92 -22.14 37.28
C HIS A 83 25.18 -22.91 36.89
N ARG A 84 26.32 -22.23 36.79
CA ARG A 84 27.62 -22.87 36.56
C ARG A 84 28.53 -22.67 37.76
N PHE A 85 28.98 -23.79 38.34
CA PHE A 85 30.10 -23.80 39.28
C PHE A 85 31.38 -23.49 38.50
N THR A 86 32.27 -22.71 39.10
CA THR A 86 33.40 -21.97 38.52
C THR A 86 34.50 -22.79 37.79
N ARG A 87 34.26 -24.05 37.41
CA ARG A 87 35.26 -24.96 36.81
C ARG A 87 35.00 -25.39 35.35
N GLN A 88 34.04 -24.82 34.63
CA GLN A 88 33.58 -25.40 33.35
C GLN A 88 33.77 -24.57 32.08
N VAL A 89 34.44 -23.40 32.11
CA VAL A 89 34.72 -22.63 30.89
C VAL A 89 36.07 -21.90 30.99
N ASP A 90 37.02 -22.24 30.12
CA ASP A 90 38.33 -21.56 30.02
C ASP A 90 38.18 -20.22 29.26
N LEU A 91 37.61 -19.24 29.94
CA LEU A 91 37.38 -17.89 29.41
C LEU A 91 38.47 -16.92 29.87
N GLN A 92 39.23 -16.38 28.93
CA GLN A 92 40.21 -15.33 29.16
C GLN A 92 39.63 -13.95 28.86
N ILE A 93 39.56 -13.06 29.86
CA ILE A 93 39.14 -11.67 29.64
C ILE A 93 40.25 -10.92 28.92
N LEU A 94 39.97 -10.42 27.71
CA LEU A 94 40.90 -9.65 26.89
C LEU A 94 40.79 -8.14 27.12
N GLY A 95 39.63 -7.65 27.56
CA GLY A 95 39.44 -6.22 27.82
C GLY A 95 38.00 -5.80 28.04
N PHE A 96 37.82 -4.51 28.30
CA PHE A 96 36.51 -3.86 28.43
C PHE A 96 36.09 -3.28 27.07
N ILE A 97 34.84 -3.54 26.65
CA ILE A 97 34.28 -3.01 25.39
C ILE A 97 33.48 -1.74 25.69
N ALA A 98 32.44 -1.86 26.52
CA ALA A 98 31.50 -0.77 26.79
C ALA A 98 30.79 -0.96 28.14
N LYS A 99 30.18 0.13 28.64
CA LYS A 99 29.29 0.09 29.79
C LYS A 99 27.86 -0.06 29.27
N GLY A 100 27.28 -1.24 29.38
CA GLY A 100 25.87 -1.47 29.06
C GLY A 100 24.94 -0.93 30.15
N SER A 101 23.63 -1.00 29.88
CA SER A 101 22.57 -0.43 30.73
C SER A 101 22.61 -0.91 32.20
N PHE A 102 23.07 -2.14 32.44
CA PHE A 102 23.07 -2.76 33.78
C PHE A 102 24.41 -3.40 34.18
N GLY A 103 25.47 -3.18 33.41
CA GLY A 103 26.79 -3.74 33.71
C GLY A 103 27.78 -3.69 32.55
N PRO A 104 29.03 -4.09 32.77
CA PRO A 104 30.07 -4.03 31.76
C PRO A 104 29.89 -5.10 30.68
N ILE A 105 30.30 -4.75 29.45
CA ILE A 105 30.47 -5.68 28.34
C ILE A 105 31.96 -5.92 28.18
N LEU A 106 32.37 -7.19 28.33
CA LEU A 106 33.77 -7.61 28.30
C LEU A 106 34.07 -8.34 26.98
N LYS A 107 35.26 -8.12 26.44
CA LYS A 107 35.82 -8.93 25.36
C LYS A 107 36.49 -10.15 25.99
N VAL A 108 36.08 -11.34 25.57
CA VAL A 108 36.52 -12.60 26.18
C VAL A 108 36.94 -13.56 25.08
N LYS A 109 38.04 -14.30 25.28
CA LYS A 109 38.46 -15.41 24.42
C LYS A 109 38.10 -16.73 25.08
N ASP A 110 37.37 -17.58 24.38
CA ASP A 110 37.23 -18.99 24.74
C ASP A 110 38.51 -19.70 24.30
N VAL A 111 39.36 -20.06 25.27
CA VAL A 111 40.68 -20.66 25.00
C VAL A 111 40.51 -22.02 24.33
N SER A 112 39.42 -22.73 24.61
CA SER A 112 39.17 -24.06 24.04
C SER A 112 38.80 -24.02 22.56
N LYS A 113 38.13 -22.95 22.11
CA LYS A 113 37.68 -22.77 20.72
C LYS A 113 38.55 -21.82 19.91
N GLU A 114 39.47 -21.12 20.59
CA GLU A 114 40.23 -19.98 20.06
C GLU A 114 39.37 -18.83 19.51
N GLU A 115 38.09 -18.76 19.87
CA GLU A 115 37.15 -17.74 19.40
C GLU A 115 36.97 -16.60 20.41
N THR A 116 36.65 -15.40 19.89
CA THR A 116 36.41 -14.21 20.71
C THR A 116 34.94 -13.85 20.75
N TYR A 117 34.45 -13.50 21.93
CA TYR A 117 33.06 -13.19 22.23
C TYR A 117 32.93 -11.89 23.03
N ALA A 118 31.73 -11.33 23.01
CA ALA A 118 31.31 -10.25 23.89
C ALA A 118 30.46 -10.83 25.02
N VAL A 119 30.83 -10.56 26.28
CA VAL A 119 30.13 -11.05 27.47
C VAL A 119 29.57 -9.87 28.25
N LYS A 120 28.24 -9.74 28.28
CA LYS A 120 27.50 -8.80 29.12
C LYS A 120 27.37 -9.38 30.53
N VAL A 121 27.90 -8.68 31.52
CA VAL A 121 27.89 -9.11 32.94
C VAL A 121 26.87 -8.29 33.71
N LEU A 122 25.82 -8.92 34.23
CA LEU A 122 24.76 -8.25 34.99
C LEU A 122 24.82 -8.65 36.47
N PRO A 123 25.11 -7.72 37.40
CA PRO A 123 25.04 -8.02 38.83
C PRO A 123 23.60 -8.34 39.26
N LYS A 124 23.38 -9.49 39.90
CA LYS A 124 22.05 -9.92 40.35
C LYS A 124 21.39 -8.91 41.28
N ALA A 125 22.19 -8.30 42.17
CA ALA A 125 21.71 -7.24 43.05
C ALA A 125 21.17 -6.02 42.27
N ALA A 126 21.79 -5.67 41.14
CA ALA A 126 21.33 -4.59 40.28
C ALA A 126 20.06 -4.98 39.52
N VAL A 127 20.01 -6.21 38.99
CA VAL A 127 18.83 -6.76 38.29
C VAL A 127 17.59 -6.72 39.18
N LEU A 128 17.71 -7.18 40.43
CA LEU A 128 16.61 -7.20 41.39
C LEU A 128 16.21 -5.80 41.86
N ARG A 129 17.19 -4.93 42.16
CA ARG A 129 16.94 -3.56 42.62
C ARG A 129 16.16 -2.72 41.60
N HIS A 130 16.45 -2.87 40.31
CA HIS A 130 15.80 -2.12 39.24
C HIS A 130 14.55 -2.83 38.68
N GLY A 131 14.20 -4.02 39.19
CA GLY A 131 13.01 -4.75 38.74
C GLY A 131 13.11 -5.33 37.32
N VAL A 132 14.32 -5.46 36.75
CA VAL A 132 14.54 -5.85 35.34
C VAL A 132 14.75 -7.36 35.15
N LEU A 133 14.38 -8.18 36.13
CA LEU A 133 14.52 -9.63 36.08
C LEU A 133 13.81 -10.24 34.87
N GLN A 134 12.53 -9.91 34.69
CA GLN A 134 11.73 -10.46 33.57
C GLN A 134 12.27 -9.99 32.22
N GLN A 135 12.70 -8.74 32.14
CA GLN A 135 13.32 -8.17 30.95
C GLN A 135 14.61 -8.92 30.56
N SER A 136 15.47 -9.22 31.55
CA SER A 136 16.72 -9.97 31.32
C SER A 136 16.46 -11.41 30.88
N LYS A 137 15.38 -12.04 31.37
CA LYS A 137 14.95 -13.38 30.94
C LYS A 137 14.41 -13.35 29.50
N GLU A 138 13.53 -12.40 29.21
CA GLU A 138 12.91 -12.23 27.89
C GLU A 138 13.97 -11.97 26.81
N GLU A 139 14.98 -11.13 27.10
CA GLU A 139 16.13 -10.86 26.19
C GLU A 139 16.80 -12.17 25.73
N VAL A 140 17.08 -13.08 26.68
CA VAL A 140 17.70 -14.38 26.37
C VAL A 140 16.74 -15.32 25.65
N ILE A 141 15.46 -15.35 26.05
CA ILE A 141 14.45 -16.21 25.42
C ILE A 141 14.29 -15.84 23.95
N ILE A 142 14.14 -14.55 23.64
CA ILE A 142 14.03 -14.02 22.28
C ILE A 142 15.30 -14.37 21.50
N GLN A 143 16.47 -14.01 22.01
CA GLN A 143 17.76 -14.24 21.32
C GLN A 143 18.05 -15.72 21.03
N ARG A 144 17.61 -16.65 21.89
CA ARG A 144 17.77 -18.09 21.64
C ARG A 144 16.95 -18.59 20.45
N GLN A 145 15.84 -17.93 20.14
CA GLN A 145 14.86 -18.39 19.14
C GLN A 145 15.06 -17.74 17.77
N VAL A 146 15.71 -16.59 17.72
CA VAL A 146 15.96 -15.85 16.48
C VAL A 146 17.33 -16.20 15.90
N ARG A 147 17.38 -16.52 14.60
CA ARG A 147 18.62 -16.71 13.85
C ARG A 147 18.50 -16.06 12.50
N HIS A 148 19.27 -15.00 12.29
CA HIS A 148 19.26 -14.23 11.06
C HIS A 148 20.65 -13.61 10.82
N PRO A 149 21.16 -13.50 9.57
CA PRO A 149 22.50 -13.01 9.29
C PRO A 149 22.81 -11.61 9.85
N PHE A 150 21.77 -10.76 9.96
CA PHE A 150 21.86 -9.37 10.42
C PHE A 150 21.39 -9.17 11.86
N LEU A 151 21.26 -10.25 12.65
CA LEU A 151 21.01 -10.20 14.10
C LEU A 151 22.24 -10.74 14.84
N LEU A 152 22.58 -10.13 15.97
CA LEU A 152 23.68 -10.62 16.81
C LEU A 152 23.29 -11.96 17.44
N SER A 153 24.12 -12.98 17.22
CA SER A 153 23.86 -14.33 17.70
C SER A 153 24.27 -14.50 19.17
N LEU A 154 23.34 -14.98 19.99
CA LEU A 154 23.61 -15.48 21.33
C LEU A 154 24.32 -16.83 21.26
N ARG A 155 25.44 -16.95 21.97
CA ARG A 155 26.25 -18.17 22.05
C ARG A 155 26.01 -18.94 23.33
N ASP A 156 25.95 -18.24 24.45
CA ASP A 156 25.79 -18.86 25.75
C ASP A 156 25.22 -17.88 26.77
N CYS A 157 24.62 -18.39 27.84
CA CYS A 157 24.19 -17.59 28.98
C CYS A 157 24.11 -18.45 30.24
N TRP A 158 24.55 -17.89 31.37
CA TRP A 158 24.64 -18.60 32.64
C TRP A 158 24.60 -17.64 33.82
N GLN A 159 24.51 -18.18 35.04
CA GLN A 159 24.60 -17.41 36.28
C GLN A 159 25.67 -17.96 37.22
N SER A 160 26.37 -17.05 37.91
CA SER A 160 27.20 -17.35 39.07
C SER A 160 26.43 -17.05 40.37
N GLN A 161 27.13 -17.05 41.52
CA GLN A 161 26.53 -16.65 42.80
C GLN A 161 26.06 -15.19 42.78
N SER A 162 26.77 -14.28 42.10
CA SER A 162 26.53 -12.84 42.15
C SER A 162 26.12 -12.20 40.82
N ASN A 163 26.38 -12.84 39.68
CA ASN A 163 26.19 -12.23 38.35
C ASN A 163 25.42 -13.16 37.40
N LEU A 164 24.76 -12.56 36.42
CA LEU A 164 24.29 -13.19 35.19
C LEU A 164 25.26 -12.85 34.06
N PHE A 165 25.38 -13.75 33.09
CA PHE A 165 26.26 -13.61 31.94
C PHE A 165 25.48 -13.92 30.67
N ILE A 166 25.60 -13.05 29.68
CA ILE A 166 25.06 -13.23 28.32
C ILE A 166 26.25 -13.10 27.37
N MET A 167 26.57 -14.18 26.64
CA MET A 167 27.70 -14.24 25.72
C MET A 167 27.19 -14.28 24.27
N CYS A 168 27.64 -13.32 23.47
CA CYS A 168 27.28 -13.16 22.06
C CYS A 168 28.54 -13.12 21.18
N ASP A 169 28.32 -13.21 19.87
CA ASP A 169 29.37 -12.92 18.88
C ASP A 169 30.03 -11.57 19.12
N TYR A 170 31.34 -11.50 18.88
CA TYR A 170 32.08 -10.23 18.92
C TYR A 170 32.18 -9.60 17.53
N CYS A 171 31.78 -8.34 17.41
CA CYS A 171 31.94 -7.52 16.21
C CYS A 171 33.13 -6.57 16.40
N SER A 172 34.16 -6.70 15.56
CA SER A 172 35.43 -5.98 15.74
C SER A 172 35.38 -4.50 15.38
N THR A 173 34.44 -4.08 14.52
CA THR A 173 34.38 -2.73 13.96
C THR A 173 33.66 -1.73 14.88
N GLY A 174 33.00 -2.21 15.94
CA GLY A 174 32.24 -1.37 16.88
C GLY A 174 30.81 -1.10 16.41
N ASP A 175 30.15 -0.12 17.04
CA ASP A 175 28.79 0.30 16.72
C ASP A 175 28.73 1.34 15.57
N LEU A 176 27.57 1.40 14.92
CA LEU A 176 27.32 2.27 13.77
C LEU A 176 27.35 3.75 14.14
N TYR A 177 27.00 4.12 15.39
CA TYR A 177 27.02 5.51 15.84
C TYR A 177 28.45 6.06 15.88
N THR A 178 29.38 5.27 16.41
CA THR A 178 30.81 5.60 16.41
C THR A 178 31.32 5.74 14.98
N TYR A 179 30.91 4.84 14.08
CA TYR A 179 31.32 4.91 12.68
C TYR A 179 30.72 6.12 11.94
N TRP A 180 29.46 6.45 12.20
CA TRP A 180 28.78 7.64 11.68
C TRP A 180 29.44 8.93 12.17
N THR A 181 29.80 9.01 13.45
CA THR A 181 30.54 10.16 14.01
C THR A 181 31.90 10.38 13.32
N LEU A 182 32.57 9.30 12.90
CA LEU A 182 33.86 9.37 12.21
C LEU A 182 33.72 9.73 10.72
N LYS A 183 32.68 9.22 10.05
CA LYS A 183 32.47 9.40 8.60
C LYS A 183 31.69 10.68 8.27
N GLY A 184 30.82 11.14 9.17
CA GLY A 184 29.90 12.26 9.00
C GLY A 184 28.68 11.89 8.16
N LEU A 185 28.88 11.68 6.86
CA LEU A 185 27.80 11.42 5.89
C LEU A 185 28.05 10.12 5.11
N PHE A 186 26.99 9.33 4.92
CA PHE A 186 27.05 8.13 4.09
C PHE A 186 26.56 8.42 2.67
N GLU A 187 27.15 7.73 1.69
CA GLU A 187 26.61 7.76 0.34
C GLU A 187 25.29 6.97 0.30
N GLU A 188 24.37 7.37 -0.57
CA GLU A 188 23.06 6.70 -0.68
C GLU A 188 23.17 5.20 -1.01
N THR A 189 24.27 4.79 -1.66
CA THR A 189 24.59 3.38 -1.93
C THR A 189 24.82 2.61 -0.63
N ASP A 190 25.54 3.18 0.34
CA ASP A 190 25.73 2.60 1.67
C ASP A 190 24.42 2.59 2.46
N VAL A 191 23.68 3.71 2.46
CA VAL A 191 22.39 3.84 3.14
C VAL A 191 21.39 2.81 2.62
N ARG A 192 21.39 2.55 1.31
CA ARG A 192 20.56 1.52 0.68
C ARG A 192 20.89 0.12 1.18
N VAL A 193 22.16 -0.22 1.33
CA VAL A 193 22.58 -1.53 1.87
C VAL A 193 22.11 -1.65 3.32
N PHE A 194 22.34 -0.63 4.16
CA PHE A 194 21.88 -0.65 5.55
C PHE A 194 20.36 -0.74 5.68
N ALA A 195 19.61 -0.03 4.82
CA ALA A 195 18.15 -0.12 4.77
C ALA A 195 17.68 -1.55 4.43
N ALA A 196 18.33 -2.20 3.46
CA ALA A 196 17.99 -3.56 3.07
C ALA A 196 18.33 -4.59 4.16
N GLU A 197 19.51 -4.48 4.78
CA GLU A 197 19.96 -5.39 5.84
C GLU A 197 19.11 -5.24 7.11
N LEU A 198 18.88 -4.00 7.57
CA LEU A 198 18.11 -3.73 8.77
C LEU A 198 16.61 -4.01 8.54
N GLY A 199 16.08 -3.64 7.38
CA GLY A 199 14.71 -3.99 7.00
C GLY A 199 14.48 -5.50 6.94
N SER A 200 15.45 -6.26 6.42
CA SER A 200 15.41 -7.73 6.46
C SER A 200 15.39 -8.27 7.89
N ALA A 201 16.23 -7.73 8.79
CA ALA A 201 16.27 -8.11 10.19
C ALA A 201 14.94 -7.79 10.94
N LEU A 202 14.40 -6.59 10.76
CA LEU A 202 13.15 -6.17 11.40
C LEU A 202 11.95 -6.96 10.87
N GLY A 203 11.85 -7.14 9.55
CA GLY A 203 10.82 -7.96 8.93
C GLY A 203 10.84 -9.40 9.44
N PHE A 204 12.04 -9.97 9.63
CA PHE A 204 12.20 -11.29 10.27
C PHE A 204 11.65 -11.30 11.71
N LEU A 205 12.04 -10.34 12.55
CA LEU A 205 11.56 -10.26 13.94
C LEU A 205 10.04 -10.10 14.01
N HIS A 206 9.47 -9.20 13.20
CA HIS A 206 8.04 -8.93 13.17
C HIS A 206 7.23 -10.15 12.70
N ASN A 207 7.77 -10.94 11.77
CA ASN A 207 7.15 -12.21 11.35
C ASN A 207 7.13 -13.26 12.48
N PHE A 208 8.08 -13.20 13.41
CA PHE A 208 8.08 -14.00 14.64
C PHE A 208 7.25 -13.38 15.78
N GLY A 209 6.55 -12.27 15.51
CA GLY A 209 5.76 -11.54 16.51
C GLY A 209 6.64 -10.89 17.58
N ILE A 210 7.83 -10.43 17.22
CA ILE A 210 8.76 -9.76 18.13
C ILE A 210 8.93 -8.32 17.68
N ILE A 211 8.70 -7.37 18.59
CA ILE A 211 9.01 -5.94 18.41
C ILE A 211 10.32 -5.61 19.13
N HIS A 212 11.22 -4.87 18.48
CA HIS A 212 12.54 -4.54 19.03
C HIS A 212 12.48 -3.40 20.06
N ARG A 213 11.79 -2.31 19.74
CA ARG A 213 11.52 -1.10 20.56
C ARG A 213 12.70 -0.20 20.91
N ASP A 214 13.91 -0.53 20.48
CA ASP A 214 15.11 0.31 20.68
C ASP A 214 16.07 0.25 19.48
N VAL A 215 15.53 0.39 18.27
CA VAL A 215 16.34 0.44 17.04
C VAL A 215 17.05 1.79 16.98
N LYS A 216 18.39 1.77 17.09
CA LYS A 216 19.26 2.96 17.05
C LYS A 216 20.67 2.59 16.64
N MET A 217 21.47 3.58 16.26
CA MET A 217 22.81 3.34 15.72
C MET A 217 23.76 2.66 16.72
N GLU A 218 23.60 2.92 18.01
CA GLU A 218 24.39 2.31 19.09
C GLU A 218 24.09 0.82 19.26
N ASN A 219 22.89 0.38 18.88
CA ASN A 219 22.45 -1.02 18.92
C ASN A 219 22.70 -1.76 17.61
N ILE A 220 23.47 -1.17 16.69
CA ILE A 220 23.84 -1.79 15.41
C ILE A 220 25.35 -1.94 15.38
N LEU A 221 25.84 -3.18 15.46
CA LEU A 221 27.26 -3.48 15.38
C LEU A 221 27.69 -3.77 13.95
N LEU A 222 28.91 -3.42 13.60
CA LEU A 222 29.49 -3.68 12.29
C LEU A 222 30.48 -4.85 12.34
N THR A 223 30.33 -5.77 11.39
CA THR A 223 31.31 -6.83 11.16
C THR A 223 32.58 -6.27 10.52
N ASP A 224 33.66 -7.07 10.49
CA ASP A 224 34.90 -6.78 9.77
C ASP A 224 34.69 -6.57 8.26
N LYS A 225 33.63 -7.19 7.70
CA LYS A 225 33.21 -7.05 6.30
C LYS A 225 32.30 -5.84 6.04
N GLY A 226 31.88 -5.13 7.08
CA GLY A 226 31.01 -3.95 6.97
C GLY A 226 29.51 -4.22 6.99
N HIS A 227 29.08 -5.48 7.18
CA HIS A 227 27.67 -5.83 7.36
C HIS A 227 27.20 -5.53 8.78
N LEU A 228 25.93 -5.15 8.92
CA LEU A 228 25.33 -4.82 10.20
C LEU A 228 24.85 -6.05 10.98
N ARG A 229 24.82 -5.92 12.32
CA ARG A 229 24.19 -6.86 13.25
C ARG A 229 23.43 -6.08 14.33
N LEU A 230 22.11 -6.17 14.30
CA LEU A 230 21.25 -5.60 15.35
C LEU A 230 21.43 -6.36 16.66
N THR A 231 21.59 -5.64 17.77
CA THR A 231 21.82 -6.16 19.11
C THR A 231 20.91 -5.46 20.14
N ASP A 232 21.04 -5.87 21.40
CA ASP A 232 20.35 -5.36 22.58
C ASP A 232 18.83 -5.53 22.56
N PHE A 233 18.41 -6.79 22.70
CA PHE A 233 17.00 -7.17 22.84
C PHE A 233 16.43 -6.89 24.25
N GLY A 234 17.14 -6.11 25.06
CA GLY A 234 16.72 -5.78 26.41
C GLY A 234 15.35 -5.13 26.43
N LEU A 235 15.01 -4.28 25.47
CA LEU A 235 13.67 -3.69 25.37
C LEU A 235 12.73 -4.45 24.44
N SER A 236 13.14 -5.57 23.86
CA SER A 236 12.28 -6.33 22.96
C SER A 236 11.17 -7.06 23.69
N ARG A 237 10.08 -7.37 22.97
CA ARG A 237 8.94 -8.11 23.54
C ARG A 237 8.20 -8.87 22.44
N ARG A 238 7.57 -9.98 22.82
CA ARG A 238 6.56 -10.64 21.98
C ARG A 238 5.25 -9.84 21.92
N LEU A 239 4.79 -9.60 20.71
CA LEU A 239 3.55 -8.91 20.42
C LEU A 239 2.82 -9.70 19.33
N GLU A 240 1.74 -10.39 19.68
CA GLU A 240 0.99 -11.19 18.71
C GLU A 240 0.26 -10.28 17.69
N ARG A 241 -0.14 -10.86 16.55
CA ARG A 241 -0.86 -10.11 15.51
C ARG A 241 -2.18 -9.56 16.08
N GLY A 242 -2.28 -8.23 16.14
CA GLY A 242 -3.44 -7.52 16.65
C GLY A 242 -3.26 -6.93 18.05
N GLU A 243 -2.26 -7.39 18.81
CA GLU A 243 -1.94 -6.83 20.13
C GLU A 243 -1.27 -5.45 20.02
N ARG A 244 -1.24 -4.71 21.14
CA ARG A 244 -0.59 -3.40 21.25
C ARG A 244 0.26 -3.32 22.50
N ALA A 245 1.39 -2.65 22.39
CA ALA A 245 2.22 -2.25 23.52
C ALA A 245 1.83 -0.83 23.97
N PHE A 246 2.05 -0.52 25.24
CA PHE A 246 1.65 0.75 25.88
C PHE A 246 2.80 1.43 26.63
N THR A 247 3.91 0.73 26.85
CA THR A 247 5.03 1.25 27.63
C THR A 247 5.85 2.21 26.78
N ILE A 248 6.06 3.44 27.23
CA ILE A 248 7.01 4.38 26.64
C ILE A 248 8.43 3.89 26.95
N CYS A 249 9.17 3.42 25.94
CA CYS A 249 10.53 2.91 26.09
C CYS A 249 11.34 3.07 24.79
N GLY A 250 12.67 3.11 24.91
CA GLY A 250 13.61 3.33 23.81
C GLY A 250 14.36 4.66 23.95
N THR A 251 15.17 5.03 22.96
CA THR A 251 15.80 6.37 22.89
C THR A 251 14.82 7.39 22.29
N ILE A 252 14.50 8.45 23.05
CA ILE A 252 13.46 9.46 22.73
C ILE A 252 13.54 9.99 21.29
N GLN A 253 14.74 10.28 20.79
CA GLN A 253 14.93 10.84 19.45
C GLN A 253 14.53 9.91 18.29
N TYR A 254 14.50 8.59 18.55
CA TYR A 254 14.12 7.56 17.59
C TYR A 254 12.67 7.07 17.77
N MET A 255 11.96 7.52 18.80
CA MET A 255 10.62 7.04 19.12
C MET A 255 9.58 7.58 18.13
N ALA A 256 8.64 6.71 17.77
CA ALA A 256 7.47 7.07 17.00
C ALA A 256 6.48 7.93 17.83
N PRO A 257 5.68 8.81 17.21
CA PRO A 257 4.73 9.66 17.93
C PRO A 257 3.73 8.85 18.77
N GLU A 258 3.29 7.69 18.30
CA GLU A 258 2.42 6.79 19.05
C GLU A 258 3.09 6.23 20.32
N VAL A 259 4.41 6.02 20.30
CA VAL A 259 5.19 5.61 21.48
C VAL A 259 5.36 6.79 22.43
N LEU A 260 5.72 7.97 21.90
CA LEU A 260 5.91 9.20 22.69
C LEU A 260 4.63 9.65 23.39
N SER A 261 3.47 9.43 22.77
CA SER A 261 2.16 9.75 23.35
C SER A 261 1.72 8.82 24.50
N GLY A 262 2.42 7.70 24.71
CA GLY A 262 1.97 6.63 25.61
C GLY A 262 0.75 5.87 25.11
N GLY A 263 0.38 6.06 23.84
CA GLY A 263 -0.72 5.36 23.19
C GLY A 263 -0.39 3.91 22.82
N PRO A 264 -1.39 3.15 22.34
CA PRO A 264 -1.18 1.80 21.84
C PRO A 264 -0.35 1.81 20.56
N TYR A 265 0.79 1.12 20.55
CA TYR A 265 1.65 0.99 19.37
C TYR A 265 1.90 -0.47 18.97
N SER A 266 2.33 -0.65 17.72
CA SER A 266 2.59 -1.95 17.10
C SER A 266 4.03 -2.04 16.57
N HIS A 267 4.35 -3.11 15.85
CA HIS A 267 5.63 -3.29 15.15
C HIS A 267 6.03 -2.11 14.24
N ALA A 268 5.06 -1.29 13.80
CA ALA A 268 5.27 -0.04 13.08
C ALA A 268 6.28 0.91 13.75
N ALA A 269 6.37 0.89 15.08
CA ALA A 269 7.30 1.74 15.81
C ALA A 269 8.77 1.47 15.46
N ASP A 270 9.14 0.22 15.16
CA ASP A 270 10.52 -0.10 14.74
C ASP A 270 10.83 0.44 13.34
N TRP A 271 9.82 0.48 12.46
CA TRP A 271 9.95 1.05 11.11
C TRP A 271 10.18 2.56 11.19
N TRP A 272 9.44 3.26 12.05
CA TRP A 272 9.71 4.68 12.33
C TRP A 272 11.16 4.90 12.78
N SER A 273 11.64 4.12 13.75
CA SER A 273 13.02 4.24 14.23
C SER A 273 14.06 3.95 13.12
N LEU A 274 13.78 3.02 12.21
CA LEU A 274 14.57 2.81 10.99
C LEU A 274 14.57 4.07 10.11
N GLY A 275 13.41 4.71 9.91
CA GLY A 275 13.30 5.94 9.11
C GLY A 275 14.16 7.09 9.66
N ILE A 276 14.10 7.32 10.97
CA ILE A 276 14.94 8.32 11.66
C ILE A 276 16.43 7.98 11.49
N LEU A 277 16.79 6.70 11.63
CA LEU A 277 18.16 6.23 11.45
C LEU A 277 18.66 6.47 10.02
N LEU A 278 17.89 6.07 9.00
CA LEU A 278 18.27 6.24 7.60
C LEU A 278 18.37 7.71 7.21
N TYR A 279 17.48 8.57 7.74
CA TYR A 279 17.59 10.01 7.57
C TYR A 279 18.95 10.50 8.09
N ALA A 280 19.29 10.18 9.34
CA ALA A 280 20.53 10.66 9.94
C ALA A 280 21.79 10.13 9.25
N LEU A 281 21.77 8.90 8.71
CA LEU A 281 22.88 8.40 7.88
C LEU A 281 23.01 9.15 6.55
N ALA A 282 21.89 9.49 5.91
CA ALA A 282 21.86 10.13 4.60
C ALA A 282 22.16 11.63 4.65
N THR A 283 21.79 12.30 5.75
CA THR A 283 21.93 13.76 5.90
C THR A 283 23.08 14.17 6.81
N GLY A 284 23.60 13.24 7.62
CA GLY A 284 24.63 13.53 8.63
C GLY A 284 24.09 14.21 9.89
N GLU A 285 22.77 14.44 9.98
CA GLU A 285 22.12 15.06 11.14
C GLU A 285 20.75 14.42 11.41
N PHE A 286 20.32 14.44 12.67
CA PHE A 286 18.97 13.97 13.00
C PHE A 286 17.90 14.94 12.46
N PRO A 287 16.71 14.44 12.09
CA PRO A 287 15.64 15.31 11.61
C PRO A 287 15.14 16.30 12.67
N LEU A 288 15.21 15.89 13.95
CA LEU A 288 14.88 16.72 15.11
C LEU A 288 15.93 16.47 16.20
N ALA A 289 16.31 17.52 16.93
CA ALA A 289 17.17 17.38 18.11
C ALA A 289 16.46 16.60 19.22
N ALA A 290 17.23 15.86 20.03
CA ALA A 290 16.69 15.17 21.20
C ALA A 290 16.21 16.19 22.24
N GLU A 291 14.99 16.01 22.74
CA GLU A 291 14.38 16.86 23.76
C GLU A 291 14.48 16.22 25.16
N VAL A 292 14.24 17.04 26.19
CA VAL A 292 14.41 16.65 27.60
C VAL A 292 13.42 15.58 28.07
N ASP A 293 12.24 15.53 27.47
CA ASP A 293 11.20 14.55 27.79
C ASP A 293 10.37 14.18 26.56
N HIS A 294 9.59 13.10 26.70
CA HIS A 294 8.78 12.54 25.62
C HIS A 294 7.62 13.46 25.19
N ALA A 295 7.11 14.33 26.07
CA ALA A 295 6.00 15.22 25.75
C ALA A 295 6.46 16.37 24.85
N VAL A 296 7.62 16.96 25.14
CA VAL A 296 8.25 17.98 24.28
C VAL A 296 8.66 17.37 22.94
N MET A 297 9.25 16.17 22.96
CA MET A 297 9.60 15.46 21.73
C MET A 297 8.35 15.18 20.88
N LEU A 298 7.23 14.78 21.49
CA LEU A 298 5.97 14.55 20.78
C LEU A 298 5.46 15.82 20.09
N SER A 299 5.50 16.98 20.75
CA SER A 299 5.10 18.26 20.14
C SER A 299 5.93 18.56 18.90
N ARG A 300 7.26 18.41 19.00
CA ARG A 300 8.20 18.61 17.88
C ARG A 300 7.95 17.65 16.73
N VAL A 301 7.76 16.36 17.03
CA VAL A 301 7.46 15.32 16.03
C VAL A 301 6.12 15.58 15.36
N SER A 302 5.13 16.08 16.09
CA SER A 302 3.78 16.35 15.57
C SER A 302 3.70 17.64 14.73
N GLU A 303 4.49 18.66 15.08
CA GLU A 303 4.57 19.94 14.37
C GLU A 303 5.58 19.92 13.21
N GLY A 304 6.56 19.01 13.26
CA GLY A 304 7.71 18.98 12.37
C GLY A 304 7.33 18.69 10.92
N LEU A 305 7.48 19.70 10.06
CA LEU A 305 7.67 19.47 8.62
C LEU A 305 9.08 18.91 8.44
N TYR A 306 9.20 17.61 8.19
CA TYR A 306 10.48 16.99 7.83
C TYR A 306 10.92 17.56 6.47
N GLU A 307 11.73 18.61 6.48
CA GLU A 307 12.29 19.18 5.26
C GLU A 307 13.32 18.21 4.67
N MET A 308 12.97 17.57 3.56
CA MET A 308 13.88 16.68 2.86
C MET A 308 14.89 17.50 2.06
N PRO A 309 16.21 17.31 2.26
CA PRO A 309 17.22 18.01 1.47
C PRO A 309 17.06 17.70 -0.02
N VAL A 310 17.14 18.74 -0.86
CA VAL A 310 17.02 18.63 -2.33
C VAL A 310 18.13 17.77 -2.95
N SER A 311 19.20 17.50 -2.18
CA SER A 311 20.32 16.64 -2.58
C SER A 311 20.01 15.15 -2.55
N LEU A 312 18.91 14.71 -1.91
CA LEU A 312 18.52 13.30 -1.86
C LEU A 312 17.85 12.87 -3.16
N SER A 313 18.10 11.63 -3.59
CA SER A 313 17.39 11.05 -4.73
C SER A 313 15.88 10.95 -4.45
N PRO A 314 15.02 11.10 -5.47
CA PRO A 314 13.57 10.98 -5.29
C PRO A 314 13.14 9.65 -4.66
N ALA A 315 13.88 8.56 -4.91
CA ALA A 315 13.60 7.25 -4.34
C ALA A 315 13.90 7.19 -2.84
N LEU A 316 15.03 7.75 -2.39
CA LEU A 316 15.38 7.80 -0.97
C LEU A 316 14.48 8.79 -0.22
N ALA A 317 14.21 9.96 -0.80
CA ALA A 317 13.28 10.93 -0.23
C ALA A 317 11.88 10.31 -0.06
N PHE A 318 11.39 9.59 -1.06
CA PHE A 318 10.11 8.88 -0.98
C PHE A 318 10.11 7.81 0.13
N LEU A 319 11.16 6.99 0.22
CA LEU A 319 11.28 5.99 1.29
C LEU A 319 11.27 6.64 2.68
N LEU A 320 12.04 7.71 2.89
CA LEU A 320 12.10 8.41 4.16
C LEU A 320 10.76 9.06 4.51
N ILE A 321 10.07 9.66 3.53
CA ILE A 321 8.73 10.20 3.71
C ILE A 321 7.76 9.09 4.11
N GLU A 322 7.71 7.97 3.40
CA GLU A 322 6.79 6.88 3.72
C GLU A 322 7.06 6.33 5.12
N VAL A 323 8.31 6.01 5.45
CA VAL A 323 8.67 5.36 6.73
C VAL A 323 8.53 6.30 7.93
N VAL A 324 8.76 7.61 7.77
CA VAL A 324 8.62 8.63 8.83
C VAL A 324 7.25 9.34 8.77
N SER A 325 6.38 9.01 7.81
CA SER A 325 5.00 9.51 7.75
C SER A 325 3.95 8.43 8.02
N GLU A 326 4.31 7.15 7.95
CA GLU A 326 3.41 6.01 8.23
C GLU A 326 2.85 5.99 9.66
N SER A 327 3.42 6.75 10.61
CA SER A 327 2.84 6.95 11.94
C SER A 327 1.70 7.98 11.99
N ARG A 328 1.23 8.50 10.85
CA ARG A 328 -0.08 9.18 10.75
C ARG A 328 -1.27 8.21 10.68
N MET A 329 -1.14 6.97 11.17
CA MET A 329 -2.30 6.14 11.52
C MET A 329 -2.91 6.58 12.86
N THR A 330 -3.22 7.87 13.01
CA THR A 330 -3.94 8.42 14.15
C THR A 330 -5.36 8.81 13.70
N HIS A 331 -6.33 8.05 14.20
CA HIS A 331 -7.78 8.23 14.04
C HIS A 331 -8.36 7.86 12.66
N GLN A 332 -8.89 6.64 12.55
CA GLN A 332 -9.95 6.37 11.57
C GLN A 332 -11.20 7.10 12.07
N PHE A 333 -11.46 8.31 11.59
CA PHE A 333 -12.79 8.92 11.67
C PHE A 333 -13.65 8.20 10.62
N PRO A 334 -14.60 7.33 11.02
CA PRO A 334 -15.38 6.60 10.03
C PRO A 334 -16.18 7.62 9.21
N PRO A 335 -15.97 7.72 7.89
CA PRO A 335 -16.68 8.70 7.08
C PRO A 335 -18.18 8.37 6.98
N LEU A 336 -18.55 7.11 7.22
CA LEU A 336 -19.92 6.61 7.12
C LEU A 336 -20.25 5.75 8.34
N THR A 337 -21.47 5.92 8.84
CA THR A 337 -22.11 5.03 9.81
C THR A 337 -22.40 3.65 9.21
N THR A 338 -22.68 2.66 10.06
CA THR A 338 -23.06 1.31 9.62
C THR A 338 -24.34 1.33 8.78
N GLU A 339 -25.29 2.19 9.15
CA GLU A 339 -26.58 2.36 8.49
C GLU A 339 -26.39 2.97 7.08
N GLN A 340 -25.55 4.00 6.95
CA GLN A 340 -25.20 4.58 5.66
C GLN A 340 -24.50 3.57 4.75
N LYS A 341 -23.54 2.79 5.29
CA LYS A 341 -22.88 1.72 4.52
C LYS A 341 -23.87 0.69 4.01
N LYS A 342 -24.79 0.24 4.88
CA LYS A 342 -25.84 -0.71 4.52
C LYS A 342 -26.74 -0.17 3.42
N GLU A 343 -27.23 1.06 3.55
CA GLU A 343 -28.08 1.71 2.55
C GLU A 343 -27.40 1.76 1.18
N LEU A 344 -26.15 2.26 1.13
CA LEU A 344 -25.39 2.38 -0.11
C LEU A 344 -25.14 1.01 -0.77
N HIS A 345 -24.80 0.00 0.04
CA HIS A 345 -24.57 -1.36 -0.46
C HIS A 345 -25.86 -1.97 -1.04
N GLU A 346 -26.98 -1.85 -0.33
CA GLU A 346 -28.28 -2.37 -0.78
C GLU A 346 -28.76 -1.68 -2.07
N ILE A 347 -28.56 -0.37 -2.21
CA ILE A 347 -28.81 0.34 -3.47
C ILE A 347 -27.92 -0.22 -4.58
N ALA A 348 -26.61 -0.35 -4.36
CA ALA A 348 -25.68 -0.86 -5.36
C ALA A 348 -26.06 -2.27 -5.84
N LEU A 349 -26.41 -3.19 -4.92
CA LEU A 349 -26.86 -4.54 -5.25
C LEU A 349 -28.16 -4.58 -6.06
N ARG A 350 -29.12 -3.69 -5.75
CA ARG A 350 -30.37 -3.60 -6.53
C ARG A 350 -30.10 -3.18 -7.97
N ILE A 351 -29.19 -2.25 -8.19
CA ILE A 351 -28.84 -1.76 -9.53
C ILE A 351 -28.22 -2.88 -10.39
N VAL A 352 -27.36 -3.72 -9.81
CA VAL A 352 -26.64 -4.79 -10.54
C VAL A 352 -27.15 -6.20 -10.24
N SER A 353 -28.41 -6.32 -9.84
CA SER A 353 -29.05 -7.62 -9.61
C SER A 353 -28.95 -8.50 -10.87
N PRO A 354 -28.88 -9.83 -10.75
CA PRO A 354 -28.66 -10.72 -11.89
C PRO A 354 -29.61 -10.46 -13.05
N GLY A 355 -29.07 -10.29 -14.26
CA GLY A 355 -29.85 -9.96 -15.46
C GLY A 355 -30.19 -8.49 -15.64
N LYS A 356 -29.89 -7.62 -14.66
CA LYS A 356 -30.16 -6.19 -14.72
C LYS A 356 -28.94 -5.38 -15.11
N GLY A 357 -29.17 -4.29 -15.84
CA GLY A 357 -28.19 -3.24 -16.11
C GLY A 357 -28.80 -1.85 -15.99
N ILE A 358 -28.15 -0.85 -16.59
CA ILE A 358 -28.53 0.56 -16.45
C ILE A 358 -28.84 1.16 -17.83
N LEU A 359 -29.97 1.86 -17.92
CA LEU A 359 -30.26 2.77 -19.02
C LEU A 359 -29.61 4.13 -18.73
N ALA A 360 -28.64 4.54 -19.54
CA ALA A 360 -28.01 5.85 -19.43
C ALA A 360 -28.74 6.86 -20.33
N ALA A 361 -29.76 7.54 -19.78
CA ALA A 361 -30.59 8.56 -20.43
C ALA A 361 -30.20 9.99 -19.99
N ASP A 362 -28.93 10.18 -19.62
CA ASP A 362 -28.36 11.37 -19.03
C ASP A 362 -27.70 12.32 -20.04
N GLU A 363 -28.07 12.24 -21.31
CA GLU A 363 -27.57 13.14 -22.34
C GLU A 363 -27.94 14.59 -21.99
N SER A 364 -26.91 15.44 -21.85
CA SER A 364 -27.09 16.89 -21.73
C SER A 364 -27.83 17.45 -22.95
N ILE A 365 -28.38 18.65 -22.83
CA ILE A 365 -29.10 19.34 -23.92
C ILE A 365 -28.29 19.32 -25.23
N GLY A 366 -26.99 19.63 -25.16
CA GLY A 366 -26.11 19.61 -26.33
C GLY A 366 -25.83 18.21 -26.89
N SER A 367 -25.68 17.20 -26.01
CA SER A 367 -25.47 15.80 -26.44
C SER A 367 -26.73 15.21 -27.07
N MET A 368 -27.90 15.46 -26.48
CA MET A 368 -29.17 15.01 -27.02
C MET A 368 -29.50 15.71 -28.34
N GLY A 369 -29.17 17.01 -28.45
CA GLY A 369 -29.32 17.74 -29.71
C GLY A 369 -28.57 17.11 -30.88
N LYS A 370 -27.35 16.62 -30.66
CA LYS A 370 -26.60 15.89 -31.70
C LYS A 370 -27.34 14.62 -32.15
N ARG A 371 -28.01 13.92 -31.23
CA ARG A 371 -28.79 12.71 -31.54
C ARG A 371 -30.09 13.02 -32.28
N LEU A 372 -30.83 14.05 -31.84
CA LEU A 372 -32.06 14.49 -32.51
C LEU A 372 -31.79 14.99 -33.94
N ASN A 373 -30.70 15.74 -34.14
CA ASN A 373 -30.31 16.24 -35.45
C ASN A 373 -30.01 15.09 -36.45
N GLN A 374 -29.52 13.93 -35.99
CA GLN A 374 -29.25 12.77 -36.86
C GLN A 374 -30.53 12.17 -37.46
N ILE A 375 -31.68 12.37 -36.82
CA ILE A 375 -32.99 11.91 -37.29
C ILE A 375 -33.86 13.06 -37.82
N GLY A 376 -33.29 14.27 -37.97
CA GLY A 376 -34.00 15.44 -38.48
C GLY A 376 -35.00 16.06 -37.51
N VAL A 377 -34.87 15.82 -36.20
CA VAL A 377 -35.76 16.35 -35.16
C VAL A 377 -35.15 17.56 -34.48
N GLU A 378 -35.95 18.60 -34.25
CA GLU A 378 -35.50 19.82 -33.57
C GLU A 378 -35.16 19.56 -32.09
N ASN A 379 -34.06 20.15 -31.60
CA ASN A 379 -33.67 20.08 -30.20
C ASN A 379 -34.40 21.12 -29.32
N ASN A 380 -35.67 20.89 -29.03
CA ASN A 380 -36.44 21.65 -28.04
C ASN A 380 -36.75 20.79 -26.80
N GLU A 381 -37.22 21.42 -25.71
CA GLU A 381 -37.51 20.74 -24.44
C GLU A 381 -38.57 19.64 -24.60
N GLU A 382 -39.62 19.89 -25.38
CA GLU A 382 -40.71 18.95 -25.59
C GLU A 382 -40.24 17.68 -26.33
N ASN A 383 -39.46 17.81 -27.39
CA ASN A 383 -38.91 16.65 -28.11
C ASN A 383 -37.96 15.84 -27.23
N ARG A 384 -37.20 16.51 -26.36
CA ARG A 384 -36.38 15.83 -25.35
C ARG A 384 -37.25 15.07 -24.35
N ARG A 385 -38.30 15.69 -23.83
CA ARG A 385 -39.27 15.08 -22.90
C ARG A 385 -39.97 13.88 -23.54
N LEU A 386 -40.51 14.04 -24.75
CA LEU A 386 -41.20 12.99 -25.52
C LEU A 386 -40.30 11.76 -25.73
N PHE A 387 -39.05 11.96 -26.17
CA PHE A 387 -38.16 10.83 -26.36
C PHE A 387 -37.85 10.09 -25.04
N ARG A 388 -37.78 10.80 -23.90
CA ARG A 388 -37.63 10.14 -22.60
C ARG A 388 -38.89 9.40 -22.20
N GLN A 389 -40.07 9.97 -22.45
CA GLN A 389 -41.35 9.29 -22.24
C GLN A 389 -41.45 8.00 -23.08
N VAL A 390 -41.00 8.00 -24.33
CA VAL A 390 -40.92 6.79 -25.17
C VAL A 390 -40.14 5.68 -24.46
N LEU A 391 -38.98 5.98 -23.89
CA LEU A 391 -38.19 4.99 -23.15
C LEU A 391 -38.88 4.54 -21.85
N PHE A 392 -39.52 5.45 -21.13
CA PHE A 392 -40.09 5.18 -19.80
C PHE A 392 -41.49 4.57 -19.83
N THR A 393 -42.16 4.60 -20.99
CA THR A 393 -43.47 3.96 -21.22
C THR A 393 -43.31 2.48 -21.58
N ALA A 394 -42.09 1.95 -21.64
CA ALA A 394 -41.84 0.52 -21.81
C ALA A 394 -42.60 -0.31 -20.78
N ASP A 395 -43.18 -1.42 -21.23
CA ASP A 395 -43.95 -2.34 -20.39
C ASP A 395 -43.07 -3.13 -19.41
N ASP A 396 -43.68 -4.03 -18.65
CA ASP A 396 -43.03 -4.69 -17.50
C ASP A 396 -41.94 -5.68 -17.90
N ARG A 397 -41.73 -5.93 -19.21
CA ARG A 397 -40.57 -6.71 -19.70
C ARG A 397 -39.24 -6.07 -19.27
N ILE A 398 -39.18 -4.75 -19.12
CA ILE A 398 -37.94 -4.07 -18.71
C ILE A 398 -37.63 -4.20 -17.21
N ASP A 399 -38.60 -4.58 -16.38
CA ASP A 399 -38.45 -4.64 -14.92
C ASP A 399 -37.36 -5.63 -14.51
N ASN A 400 -37.19 -6.71 -15.28
CA ASN A 400 -36.14 -7.71 -15.09
C ASN A 400 -34.84 -7.41 -15.84
N CYS A 401 -34.81 -6.36 -16.66
CA CYS A 401 -33.68 -5.99 -17.49
C CYS A 401 -32.95 -4.74 -16.98
N ILE A 402 -33.67 -3.81 -16.34
CA ILE A 402 -33.14 -2.50 -15.93
C ILE A 402 -33.19 -2.40 -14.40
N GLY A 403 -32.02 -2.27 -13.78
CA GLY A 403 -31.86 -2.05 -12.34
C GLY A 403 -31.76 -0.56 -11.98
N GLY A 404 -31.36 0.28 -12.94
CA GLY A 404 -31.40 1.73 -12.77
C GLY A 404 -31.47 2.54 -14.06
N VAL A 405 -31.92 3.79 -13.96
CA VAL A 405 -31.92 4.76 -15.06
C VAL A 405 -31.18 6.02 -14.64
N ILE A 406 -30.20 6.45 -15.44
CA ILE A 406 -29.47 7.70 -15.20
C ILE A 406 -30.20 8.83 -15.93
N PHE A 407 -30.62 9.84 -15.18
CA PHE A 407 -31.25 11.04 -15.72
C PHE A 407 -30.26 12.19 -15.88
N PHE A 408 -30.61 13.10 -16.79
CA PHE A 408 -30.10 14.46 -16.76
C PHE A 408 -30.99 15.33 -15.84
N HIS A 409 -30.46 16.45 -15.35
CA HIS A 409 -31.18 17.35 -14.43
C HIS A 409 -32.57 17.75 -14.96
N GLU A 410 -32.67 18.11 -16.25
CA GLU A 410 -33.94 18.44 -16.90
C GLU A 410 -34.97 17.32 -16.77
N THR A 411 -34.56 16.07 -17.05
CA THR A 411 -35.44 14.89 -17.04
C THR A 411 -35.94 14.53 -15.64
N LEU A 412 -35.16 14.82 -14.58
CA LEU A 412 -35.55 14.55 -13.20
C LEU A 412 -36.81 15.32 -12.79
N TYR A 413 -37.06 16.48 -13.39
CA TYR A 413 -38.20 17.35 -13.08
C TYR A 413 -39.24 17.41 -14.20
N GLN A 414 -39.14 16.53 -15.20
CA GLN A 414 -40.11 16.41 -16.28
C GLN A 414 -41.25 15.44 -15.94
N ASN A 415 -42.38 15.64 -16.62
CA ASN A 415 -43.58 14.83 -16.50
C ASN A 415 -43.96 14.18 -17.83
N SER A 416 -44.73 13.09 -17.78
CA SER A 416 -45.39 12.50 -18.93
C SER A 416 -46.53 13.38 -19.45
N ASP A 417 -47.12 13.00 -20.58
CA ASP A 417 -48.33 13.64 -21.12
C ASP A 417 -49.50 13.64 -20.11
N ASP A 418 -49.59 12.60 -19.27
CA ASP A 418 -50.60 12.47 -18.22
C ASP A 418 -50.28 13.27 -16.93
N GLY A 419 -49.21 14.07 -16.96
CA GLY A 419 -48.76 14.86 -15.80
C GLY A 419 -48.07 14.03 -14.71
N VAL A 420 -47.71 12.78 -14.98
CA VAL A 420 -47.00 11.92 -14.02
C VAL A 420 -45.49 12.22 -14.05
N PRO A 421 -44.85 12.52 -12.91
CA PRO A 421 -43.40 12.71 -12.88
C PRO A 421 -42.64 11.48 -13.37
N PHE A 422 -41.61 11.66 -14.20
CA PHE A 422 -40.78 10.53 -14.66
C PHE A 422 -40.14 9.76 -13.51
N VAL A 423 -39.81 10.46 -12.42
CA VAL A 423 -39.35 9.83 -11.17
C VAL A 423 -40.36 8.80 -10.65
N LYS A 424 -41.66 9.12 -10.67
CA LYS A 424 -42.71 8.20 -10.23
C LYS A 424 -42.85 7.03 -11.21
N MET A 425 -42.87 7.28 -12.53
CA MET A 425 -42.96 6.22 -13.54
C MET A 425 -41.88 5.15 -13.37
N ILE A 426 -40.63 5.56 -13.13
CA ILE A 426 -39.51 4.64 -12.96
C ILE A 426 -39.55 3.92 -11.59
N LYS A 427 -39.92 4.64 -10.51
CA LYS A 427 -40.04 4.03 -9.17
C LYS A 427 -41.18 3.02 -9.08
N ASP A 428 -42.30 3.27 -9.76
CA ASP A 428 -43.45 2.35 -9.77
C ASP A 428 -43.08 1.00 -10.42
N LYS A 429 -42.05 0.95 -11.28
CA LYS A 429 -41.44 -0.26 -11.86
C LYS A 429 -40.36 -0.92 -10.98
N GLY A 430 -40.11 -0.38 -9.79
CA GLY A 430 -39.05 -0.85 -8.90
C GLY A 430 -37.63 -0.59 -9.40
N ILE A 431 -37.46 0.34 -10.35
CA ILE A 431 -36.16 0.68 -10.95
C ILE A 431 -35.53 1.84 -10.18
N THR A 432 -34.23 1.74 -9.92
CA THR A 432 -33.50 2.77 -9.16
C THR A 432 -33.25 4.01 -10.03
N ILE A 433 -33.34 5.21 -9.45
CA ILE A 433 -33.09 6.45 -10.18
C ILE A 433 -31.70 6.97 -9.90
N GLY A 434 -31.00 7.35 -10.97
CA GLY A 434 -29.69 7.96 -10.92
C GLY A 434 -29.67 9.35 -11.54
N ILE A 435 -28.68 10.16 -11.18
CA ILE A 435 -28.53 11.53 -11.68
C ILE A 435 -27.09 11.80 -12.14
N LYS A 436 -26.92 12.38 -13.33
CA LYS A 436 -25.63 12.89 -13.78
C LYS A 436 -25.30 14.19 -13.05
N VAL A 437 -24.18 14.22 -12.33
CA VAL A 437 -23.82 15.36 -11.48
C VAL A 437 -22.58 16.13 -11.93
N ASP A 438 -21.77 15.58 -12.84
CA ASP A 438 -20.66 16.34 -13.44
C ASP A 438 -21.18 17.46 -14.36
N LYS A 439 -20.41 18.56 -14.42
CA LYS A 439 -20.66 19.74 -15.27
C LYS A 439 -19.81 19.72 -16.55
N GLY A 440 -19.42 18.52 -17.00
CA GLY A 440 -18.64 18.31 -18.23
C GLY A 440 -17.13 18.43 -18.06
N VAL A 441 -16.43 18.17 -19.15
CA VAL A 441 -14.96 18.20 -19.21
C VAL A 441 -14.41 19.60 -19.44
N VAL A 442 -13.23 19.88 -18.90
CA VAL A 442 -12.46 21.10 -19.13
C VAL A 442 -11.02 20.74 -19.53
N PRO A 443 -10.37 21.52 -20.42
CA PRO A 443 -8.98 21.26 -20.81
C PRO A 443 -8.02 21.32 -19.63
N LEU A 444 -7.00 20.47 -19.63
CA LEU A 444 -5.88 20.55 -18.69
C LEU A 444 -4.75 21.40 -19.29
N PRO A 445 -4.43 22.59 -18.72
CA PRO A 445 -3.35 23.43 -19.23
C PRO A 445 -2.00 22.69 -19.25
N GLY A 446 -1.22 22.90 -20.31
CA GLY A 446 0.08 22.25 -20.48
C GLY A 446 0.03 20.79 -20.95
N THR A 447 -1.14 20.28 -21.33
CA THR A 447 -1.31 18.92 -21.87
C THR A 447 -1.70 18.93 -23.35
N ASN A 448 -1.53 17.78 -24.03
CA ASN A 448 -1.89 17.64 -25.44
C ASN A 448 -3.38 17.29 -25.62
N GLY A 449 -4.25 18.29 -25.42
CA GLY A 449 -5.69 18.12 -25.59
C GLY A 449 -6.35 17.18 -24.58
N GLU A 450 -5.73 17.00 -23.40
CA GLU A 450 -6.29 16.21 -22.31
C GLU A 450 -7.25 17.04 -21.46
N THR A 451 -8.08 16.36 -20.69
CA THR A 451 -9.15 16.99 -19.92
C THR A 451 -9.23 16.47 -18.49
N THR A 452 -9.70 17.31 -17.58
CA THR A 452 -10.33 16.89 -16.32
C THR A 452 -11.82 17.20 -16.37
N THR A 453 -12.56 16.90 -15.31
CA THR A 453 -14.01 17.10 -15.24
C THR A 453 -14.35 18.02 -14.09
N GLN A 454 -15.27 18.95 -14.31
CA GLN A 454 -15.71 19.93 -13.31
C GLN A 454 -17.09 19.58 -12.72
N GLY A 455 -17.43 20.19 -11.59
CA GLY A 455 -18.77 20.05 -10.98
C GLY A 455 -18.81 19.82 -9.47
N LEU A 456 -17.66 19.86 -8.79
CA LEU A 456 -17.57 19.64 -7.33
C LEU A 456 -18.15 20.81 -6.53
N ASP A 457 -18.08 22.03 -7.08
CA ASP A 457 -18.63 23.21 -6.42
C ASP A 457 -20.15 23.07 -6.25
N GLY A 458 -20.58 23.10 -4.98
CA GLY A 458 -21.97 22.90 -4.57
C GLY A 458 -22.49 21.47 -4.76
N LEU A 459 -21.61 20.48 -4.94
CA LEU A 459 -22.03 19.09 -5.19
C LEU A 459 -22.73 18.47 -3.98
N SER A 460 -22.28 18.79 -2.77
CA SER A 460 -22.87 18.32 -1.51
C SER A 460 -24.35 18.68 -1.42
N GLU A 461 -24.67 19.97 -1.60
CA GLU A 461 -26.03 20.51 -1.54
C GLU A 461 -26.91 19.94 -2.65
N ARG A 462 -26.34 19.78 -3.85
CA ARG A 462 -27.03 19.15 -4.98
C ARG A 462 -27.33 17.68 -4.72
N CYS A 463 -26.39 16.91 -4.15
CA CYS A 463 -26.62 15.52 -3.78
C CYS A 463 -27.74 15.39 -2.75
N ALA A 464 -27.74 16.22 -1.70
CA ALA A 464 -28.82 16.24 -0.72
C ALA A 464 -30.19 16.52 -1.37
N GLN A 465 -30.24 17.51 -2.27
CA GLN A 465 -31.46 17.85 -3.01
C GLN A 465 -31.91 16.71 -3.93
N TYR A 466 -31.01 16.12 -4.71
CA TYR A 466 -31.34 15.00 -5.59
C TYR A 466 -31.78 13.75 -4.84
N LYS A 467 -31.20 13.47 -3.66
CA LYS A 467 -31.65 12.38 -2.80
C LYS A 467 -33.09 12.60 -2.34
N LYS A 468 -33.42 13.83 -1.92
CA LYS A 468 -34.79 14.23 -1.57
C LYS A 468 -35.75 14.11 -2.75
N ASP A 469 -35.29 14.45 -3.94
CA ASP A 469 -36.09 14.38 -5.18
C ASP A 469 -36.16 12.96 -5.77
N GLY A 470 -35.49 12.00 -5.14
CA GLY A 470 -35.70 10.57 -5.36
C GLY A 470 -34.59 9.84 -6.10
N ALA A 471 -33.44 10.46 -6.35
CA ALA A 471 -32.26 9.79 -6.90
C ALA A 471 -31.46 9.07 -5.80
N ASP A 472 -31.09 7.82 -6.05
CA ASP A 472 -30.35 6.98 -5.10
C ASP A 472 -28.90 6.71 -5.56
N PHE A 473 -28.57 7.02 -6.80
CA PHE A 473 -27.21 6.93 -7.32
C PHE A 473 -26.86 8.12 -8.22
N ALA A 474 -25.57 8.33 -8.45
CA ALA A 474 -25.07 9.41 -9.29
C ALA A 474 -24.08 8.90 -10.33
N LYS A 475 -23.82 9.73 -11.33
CA LYS A 475 -22.82 9.45 -12.36
C LYS A 475 -21.91 10.65 -12.57
N TRP A 476 -20.61 10.39 -12.68
CA TRP A 476 -19.59 11.38 -13.02
C TRP A 476 -18.62 10.82 -14.05
N ARG A 477 -18.54 11.48 -15.20
CA ARG A 477 -17.73 11.04 -16.34
C ARG A 477 -16.42 11.81 -16.48
N CYS A 478 -15.31 11.11 -16.37
CA CYS A 478 -13.98 11.55 -16.76
C CYS A 478 -13.58 10.98 -18.12
N VAL A 479 -12.72 11.68 -18.86
CA VAL A 479 -12.33 11.31 -20.22
C VAL A 479 -10.83 11.33 -20.38
N MET A 480 -10.29 10.25 -20.91
CA MET A 480 -8.88 10.09 -21.25
C MET A 480 -8.75 9.58 -22.69
N LYS A 481 -7.66 9.95 -23.36
CA LYS A 481 -7.39 9.57 -24.75
C LYS A 481 -6.08 8.81 -24.86
N ILE A 482 -6.06 7.75 -25.66
CA ILE A 482 -4.82 7.04 -25.99
C ILE A 482 -4.18 7.71 -27.20
N SER A 483 -2.91 8.07 -27.07
CA SER A 483 -2.05 8.47 -28.18
C SER A 483 -0.61 8.04 -27.90
N GLU A 484 0.34 8.55 -28.69
CA GLU A 484 1.76 8.39 -28.44
C GLU A 484 2.17 8.98 -27.07
N THR A 485 1.59 10.12 -26.70
CA THR A 485 1.96 10.87 -25.48
C THR A 485 0.89 10.90 -24.40
N THR A 486 -0.31 10.41 -24.67
CA THR A 486 -1.45 10.42 -23.73
C THR A 486 -1.97 8.99 -23.45
N PRO A 487 -2.58 8.73 -22.28
CA PRO A 487 -2.82 9.69 -21.19
C PRO A 487 -1.54 9.98 -20.39
N SER A 488 -1.31 11.26 -20.08
CA SER A 488 -0.19 11.69 -19.26
C SER A 488 -0.42 11.35 -17.79
N ASN A 489 0.66 11.35 -16.99
CA ASN A 489 0.56 11.15 -15.54
C ASN A 489 -0.31 12.23 -14.88
N LEU A 490 -0.27 13.48 -15.36
CA LEU A 490 -1.11 14.57 -14.86
C LEU A 490 -2.59 14.27 -15.10
N CYS A 491 -2.95 13.88 -16.34
CA CYS A 491 -4.32 13.54 -16.72
C CYS A 491 -4.88 12.37 -15.89
N ILE A 492 -4.11 11.30 -15.72
CA ILE A 492 -4.52 10.14 -14.90
C ILE A 492 -4.74 10.57 -13.44
N THR A 493 -3.77 11.29 -12.87
CA THR A 493 -3.79 11.70 -11.45
C THR A 493 -4.98 12.62 -11.15
N GLU A 494 -5.20 13.63 -12.00
CA GLU A 494 -6.25 14.62 -11.79
C GLU A 494 -7.65 14.00 -11.95
N ASN A 495 -7.86 13.16 -12.96
CA ASN A 495 -9.14 12.46 -13.13
C ASN A 495 -9.40 11.44 -12.01
N ALA A 496 -8.38 10.72 -11.54
CA ALA A 496 -8.53 9.83 -10.38
C ALA A 496 -8.93 10.59 -9.10
N LYS A 497 -8.25 11.72 -8.82
CA LYS A 497 -8.55 12.57 -7.66
C LYS A 497 -9.96 13.17 -7.72
N VAL A 498 -10.39 13.69 -8.87
CA VAL A 498 -11.73 14.29 -8.97
C VAL A 498 -12.84 13.25 -8.83
N LEU A 499 -12.66 12.04 -9.38
CA LEU A 499 -13.58 10.93 -9.20
C LEU A 499 -13.69 10.50 -7.74
N ALA A 500 -12.56 10.42 -7.04
CA ALA A 500 -12.54 10.07 -5.61
C ALA A 500 -13.24 11.12 -4.73
N ARG A 501 -13.01 12.42 -5.00
CA ARG A 501 -13.74 13.52 -4.32
C ARG A 501 -15.25 13.46 -4.59
N TYR A 502 -15.64 13.27 -5.84
CA TYR A 502 -17.05 13.10 -6.23
C TYR A 502 -17.69 11.92 -5.49
N ALA A 503 -17.03 10.76 -5.47
CA ALA A 503 -17.55 9.55 -4.85
C ALA A 503 -17.73 9.72 -3.34
N SER A 504 -16.74 10.30 -2.66
CA SER A 504 -16.79 10.61 -1.24
C SER A 504 -17.99 11.52 -0.89
N ILE A 505 -18.19 12.61 -1.66
CA ILE A 505 -19.32 13.54 -1.45
C ILE A 505 -20.68 12.84 -1.67
N CYS A 506 -20.82 11.99 -2.70
CA CYS A 506 -22.07 11.28 -2.93
C CYS A 506 -22.44 10.37 -1.76
N GLN A 507 -21.47 9.62 -1.23
CA GLN A 507 -21.71 8.67 -0.14
C GLN A 507 -22.14 9.37 1.16
N GLN A 508 -21.65 10.58 1.44
CA GLN A 508 -22.11 11.38 2.59
C GLN A 508 -23.61 11.69 2.54
N HIS A 509 -24.20 11.71 1.34
CA HIS A 509 -25.61 12.04 1.10
C HIS A 509 -26.47 10.81 0.72
N GLY A 510 -25.99 9.60 1.01
CA GLY A 510 -26.74 8.36 0.73
C GLY A 510 -26.94 8.10 -0.77
N ILE A 511 -26.05 8.63 -1.61
CA ILE A 511 -26.07 8.43 -3.07
C ILE A 511 -24.91 7.51 -3.45
N VAL A 512 -25.20 6.40 -4.15
CA VAL A 512 -24.18 5.50 -4.70
C VAL A 512 -23.47 6.17 -5.89
N PRO A 513 -22.14 6.39 -5.86
CA PRO A 513 -21.43 6.95 -7.00
C PRO A 513 -21.09 5.87 -8.03
N ILE A 514 -21.53 6.09 -9.27
CA ILE A 514 -20.96 5.43 -10.45
C ILE A 514 -19.72 6.22 -10.87
N VAL A 515 -18.57 5.55 -10.80
CA VAL A 515 -17.25 6.10 -11.15
C VAL A 515 -16.95 5.76 -12.61
N GLU A 516 -16.93 6.76 -13.50
CA GLU A 516 -16.76 6.58 -14.96
C GLU A 516 -15.44 7.17 -15.47
N PRO A 517 -14.32 6.43 -15.38
CA PRO A 517 -13.04 6.81 -15.98
C PRO A 517 -12.96 6.33 -17.45
N GLU A 518 -13.67 6.99 -18.37
CA GLU A 518 -13.73 6.55 -19.76
C GLU A 518 -12.42 6.79 -20.50
N ILE A 519 -11.83 5.72 -21.03
CA ILE A 519 -10.75 5.79 -22.01
C ILE A 519 -11.37 5.67 -23.40
N LEU A 520 -11.15 6.70 -24.22
CA LEU A 520 -11.71 6.79 -25.56
C LEU A 520 -11.07 5.77 -26.52
N PRO A 521 -11.87 5.13 -27.39
CA PRO A 521 -11.38 4.22 -28.42
C PRO A 521 -10.80 4.94 -29.65
N ASP A 522 -10.70 6.27 -29.65
CA ASP A 522 -10.09 7.03 -30.73
C ASP A 522 -8.60 6.68 -30.92
N GLY A 523 -8.19 6.49 -32.18
CA GLY A 523 -6.80 6.17 -32.56
C GLY A 523 -6.66 4.79 -33.21
N ASP A 524 -5.42 4.41 -33.50
CA ASP A 524 -5.01 3.18 -34.20
C ASP A 524 -4.35 2.14 -33.27
N HIS A 525 -4.37 2.39 -31.96
CA HIS A 525 -3.75 1.55 -30.95
C HIS A 525 -4.36 0.15 -30.91
N ASN A 526 -3.53 -0.85 -30.60
CA ASN A 526 -3.96 -2.24 -30.49
C ASN A 526 -4.62 -2.57 -29.14
N LEU A 527 -5.20 -3.77 -29.04
CA LEU A 527 -5.90 -4.25 -27.85
C LEU A 527 -5.01 -4.23 -26.59
N LYS A 528 -3.74 -4.67 -26.72
CA LYS A 528 -2.78 -4.69 -25.61
C LYS A 528 -2.46 -3.31 -25.07
N ARG A 529 -2.36 -2.30 -25.95
CA ARG A 529 -2.15 -0.90 -25.55
C ARG A 529 -3.37 -0.38 -24.77
N CYS A 530 -4.57 -0.68 -25.22
CA CYS A 530 -5.80 -0.33 -24.48
C CYS A 530 -5.83 -1.01 -23.11
N GLN A 531 -5.47 -2.29 -23.02
CA GLN A 531 -5.39 -3.03 -21.78
C GLN A 531 -4.39 -2.39 -20.79
N PHE A 532 -3.17 -2.10 -21.25
CA PHE A 532 -2.14 -1.45 -20.45
C PHE A 532 -2.59 -0.10 -19.90
N VAL A 533 -3.21 0.74 -20.73
CA VAL A 533 -3.70 2.05 -20.29
C VAL A 533 -4.85 1.89 -19.30
N THR A 534 -5.78 0.96 -19.56
CA THR A 534 -6.89 0.65 -18.65
C THR A 534 -6.39 0.20 -17.28
N GLU A 535 -5.39 -0.69 -17.24
CA GLU A 535 -4.78 -1.14 -15.98
C GLU A 535 -4.15 0.03 -15.20
N ARG A 536 -3.38 0.90 -15.88
CA ARG A 536 -2.77 2.07 -15.23
C ARG A 536 -3.80 3.06 -14.69
N VAL A 537 -4.85 3.33 -15.46
CA VAL A 537 -5.92 4.26 -15.07
C VAL A 537 -6.70 3.70 -13.87
N LEU A 538 -7.14 2.45 -13.94
CA LEU A 538 -7.94 1.85 -12.86
C LEU A 538 -7.13 1.70 -11.57
N ALA A 539 -5.84 1.36 -11.64
CA ALA A 539 -4.99 1.32 -10.46
C ALA A 539 -4.91 2.70 -9.77
N ALA A 540 -4.75 3.78 -10.55
CA ALA A 540 -4.74 5.14 -10.02
C ALA A 540 -6.10 5.55 -9.43
N VAL A 541 -7.21 5.18 -10.08
CA VAL A 541 -8.57 5.44 -9.59
C VAL A 541 -8.82 4.77 -8.25
N TYR A 542 -8.52 3.48 -8.10
CA TYR A 542 -8.75 2.78 -6.83
C TYR A 542 -7.80 3.23 -5.72
N LYS A 543 -6.55 3.60 -6.04
CA LYS A 543 -5.66 4.25 -5.07
C LYS A 543 -6.26 5.57 -4.57
N ALA A 544 -6.76 6.42 -5.47
CA ALA A 544 -7.39 7.68 -5.09
C ALA A 544 -8.68 7.45 -4.29
N MET A 545 -9.53 6.49 -4.67
CA MET A 545 -10.72 6.15 -3.90
C MET A 545 -10.39 5.68 -2.47
N PHE A 546 -9.33 4.88 -2.32
CA PHE A 546 -8.82 4.47 -1.00
C PHE A 546 -8.33 5.68 -0.18
N ASP A 547 -7.53 6.56 -0.78
CA ASP A 547 -7.00 7.76 -0.12
C ASP A 547 -8.10 8.73 0.33
N HIS A 548 -9.24 8.74 -0.35
CA HIS A 548 -10.42 9.54 -0.03
C HIS A 548 -11.47 8.78 0.80
N HIS A 549 -11.11 7.61 1.34
CA HIS A 549 -11.93 6.80 2.24
C HIS A 549 -13.28 6.38 1.65
N VAL A 550 -13.33 6.19 0.32
CA VAL A 550 -14.55 5.77 -0.38
C VAL A 550 -14.88 4.32 -0.02
N TYR A 551 -16.12 4.08 0.40
CA TYR A 551 -16.62 2.74 0.75
C TYR A 551 -16.98 1.95 -0.52
N LEU A 552 -16.12 1.02 -0.94
CA LEU A 552 -16.19 0.39 -2.27
C LEU A 552 -17.46 -0.43 -2.51
N GLU A 553 -17.99 -1.11 -1.49
CA GLU A 553 -19.22 -1.88 -1.61
C GLU A 553 -20.45 -0.97 -1.87
N GLY A 554 -20.35 0.31 -1.53
CA GLY A 554 -21.32 1.34 -1.88
C GLY A 554 -21.00 2.07 -3.19
N THR A 555 -20.27 1.45 -4.13
CA THR A 555 -19.91 2.05 -5.44
C THR A 555 -20.13 1.10 -6.60
N LEU A 556 -20.21 1.66 -7.81
CA LEU A 556 -20.16 0.93 -9.07
C LEU A 556 -19.09 1.54 -9.99
N LEU A 557 -18.42 0.71 -10.79
CA LEU A 557 -17.46 1.16 -11.80
C LEU A 557 -18.13 1.16 -13.18
N LYS A 558 -17.96 2.24 -13.96
CA LYS A 558 -18.38 2.33 -15.36
C LYS A 558 -17.15 2.56 -16.26
N PRO A 559 -16.38 1.51 -16.57
CA PRO A 559 -15.21 1.64 -17.42
C PRO A 559 -15.59 1.42 -18.89
N ASN A 560 -14.69 1.78 -19.79
CA ASN A 560 -14.68 1.23 -21.14
C ASN A 560 -14.40 -0.28 -21.10
N MET A 561 -14.95 -1.02 -22.07
CA MET A 561 -14.39 -2.33 -22.41
C MET A 561 -12.97 -2.14 -22.97
N VAL A 562 -12.12 -3.16 -22.83
CA VAL A 562 -10.79 -3.13 -23.44
C VAL A 562 -10.93 -3.55 -24.89
N THR A 563 -10.94 -2.57 -25.81
CA THR A 563 -11.10 -2.77 -27.25
C THR A 563 -9.91 -2.18 -28.01
N PRO A 564 -9.62 -2.64 -29.24
CA PRO A 564 -8.71 -1.90 -30.11
C PRO A 564 -9.25 -0.49 -30.42
N GLY A 565 -8.37 0.41 -30.82
CA GLY A 565 -8.77 1.72 -31.32
C GLY A 565 -9.57 1.61 -32.63
N HIS A 566 -10.46 2.57 -32.90
CA HIS A 566 -11.32 2.56 -34.10
C HIS A 566 -10.53 2.48 -35.42
N GLY A 567 -9.33 3.06 -35.46
CA GLY A 567 -8.43 3.03 -36.62
C GLY A 567 -7.48 1.83 -36.64
N CYS A 568 -7.57 0.90 -35.68
CA CYS A 568 -6.65 -0.23 -35.61
C CYS A 568 -6.84 -1.16 -36.82
N PRO A 569 -5.78 -1.50 -37.58
CA PRO A 569 -5.89 -2.40 -38.72
C PRO A 569 -6.14 -3.85 -38.30
N THR A 570 -5.71 -4.24 -37.10
CA THR A 570 -5.91 -5.58 -36.57
C THR A 570 -7.32 -5.73 -36.01
N LYS A 571 -8.05 -6.75 -36.46
CA LYS A 571 -9.34 -7.14 -35.90
C LYS A 571 -9.16 -8.15 -34.78
N TYR A 572 -9.99 -8.05 -33.77
CA TYR A 572 -9.98 -8.92 -32.59
C TYR A 572 -11.39 -9.50 -32.42
N SER A 573 -11.44 -10.74 -31.96
CA SER A 573 -12.68 -11.43 -31.61
C SER A 573 -13.29 -10.88 -30.30
N ALA A 574 -14.57 -11.16 -30.08
CA ALA A 574 -15.25 -10.81 -28.84
C ALA A 574 -14.62 -11.53 -27.63
N GLU A 575 -14.11 -12.75 -27.83
CA GLU A 575 -13.41 -13.54 -26.83
C GLU A 575 -12.07 -12.91 -26.42
N GLU A 576 -11.33 -12.31 -27.36
CA GLU A 576 -10.10 -11.58 -27.08
C GLU A 576 -10.39 -10.27 -26.32
N VAL A 577 -11.41 -9.52 -26.73
CA VAL A 577 -11.90 -8.33 -26.01
C VAL A 577 -12.32 -8.70 -24.59
N ALA A 578 -13.04 -9.81 -24.44
CA ALA A 578 -13.46 -10.32 -23.14
C ALA A 578 -12.29 -10.70 -22.25
N MET A 579 -11.31 -11.46 -22.79
CA MET A 579 -10.12 -11.86 -22.05
C MET A 579 -9.31 -10.65 -21.58
N ALA A 580 -9.05 -9.68 -22.47
CA ALA A 580 -8.31 -8.47 -22.13
C ALA A 580 -9.06 -7.62 -21.10
N THR A 581 -10.37 -7.47 -21.24
CA THR A 581 -11.22 -6.72 -20.31
C THR A 581 -11.23 -7.35 -18.92
N VAL A 582 -11.52 -8.65 -18.82
CA VAL A 582 -11.58 -9.34 -17.52
C VAL A 582 -10.21 -9.41 -16.87
N THR A 583 -9.13 -9.57 -17.65
CA THR A 583 -7.76 -9.54 -17.12
C THR A 583 -7.40 -8.17 -16.53
N ALA A 584 -7.68 -7.07 -17.24
CA ALA A 584 -7.43 -5.72 -16.75
C ALA A 584 -8.18 -5.43 -15.45
N LEU A 585 -9.46 -5.82 -15.38
CA LEU A 585 -10.27 -5.66 -14.16
C LEU A 585 -9.71 -6.48 -13.00
N ARG A 586 -9.36 -7.75 -13.22
CA ARG A 586 -8.78 -8.63 -12.18
C ARG A 586 -7.45 -8.13 -11.63
N ARG A 587 -6.67 -7.41 -12.43
CA ARG A 587 -5.39 -6.82 -11.99
C ARG A 587 -5.55 -5.56 -11.16
N THR A 588 -6.72 -4.92 -11.15
CA THR A 588 -6.86 -3.54 -10.65
C THR A 588 -8.06 -3.26 -9.76
N VAL A 589 -9.18 -3.95 -9.98
CA VAL A 589 -10.42 -3.73 -9.23
C VAL A 589 -10.41 -4.59 -7.97
N PRO A 590 -10.65 -4.02 -6.77
CA PRO A 590 -10.82 -4.80 -5.55
C PRO A 590 -12.13 -5.61 -5.55
N PRO A 591 -12.16 -6.86 -5.03
CA PRO A 591 -13.37 -7.68 -4.91
C PRO A 591 -14.56 -7.03 -4.18
N ALA A 592 -14.31 -6.01 -3.35
CA ALA A 592 -15.34 -5.29 -2.60
C ALA A 592 -16.26 -4.42 -3.47
N VAL A 593 -15.85 -4.03 -4.67
CA VAL A 593 -16.70 -3.24 -5.58
C VAL A 593 -17.95 -4.03 -5.95
N THR A 594 -19.14 -3.45 -5.85
CA THR A 594 -20.37 -4.25 -6.02
C THR A 594 -20.61 -4.70 -7.45
N GLY A 595 -20.27 -3.87 -8.44
CA GLY A 595 -20.45 -4.22 -9.84
C GLY A 595 -19.72 -3.30 -10.81
N VAL A 596 -19.52 -3.83 -12.01
CA VAL A 596 -18.96 -3.12 -13.16
C VAL A 596 -20.05 -3.01 -14.22
N THR A 597 -20.44 -1.79 -14.57
CA THR A 597 -21.51 -1.47 -15.50
C THR A 597 -20.90 -0.79 -16.74
N PHE A 598 -20.50 -1.56 -17.75
CA PHE A 598 -19.73 -1.05 -18.88
C PHE A 598 -20.45 0.06 -19.66
N LEU A 599 -19.71 1.08 -20.08
CA LEU A 599 -20.15 1.97 -21.14
C LEU A 599 -19.97 1.29 -22.50
N SER A 600 -20.90 1.53 -23.43
CA SER A 600 -20.80 0.96 -24.80
C SER A 600 -19.79 1.72 -25.67
N GLY A 601 -19.44 2.95 -25.28
CA GLY A 601 -18.54 3.80 -26.08
C GLY A 601 -19.11 4.00 -27.48
N GLY A 602 -18.27 3.80 -28.50
CA GLY A 602 -18.60 3.89 -29.93
C GLY A 602 -19.17 2.62 -30.57
N GLN A 603 -19.32 1.53 -29.81
CA GLN A 603 -19.79 0.25 -30.33
C GLN A 603 -21.21 0.35 -30.91
N SER A 604 -21.48 -0.47 -31.90
CA SER A 604 -22.86 -0.70 -32.34
C SER A 604 -23.70 -1.34 -31.23
N GLU A 605 -25.03 -1.29 -31.35
CA GLU A 605 -25.91 -1.95 -30.39
C GLU A 605 -25.52 -3.43 -30.24
N GLU A 606 -25.43 -4.13 -31.37
CA GLU A 606 -25.15 -5.57 -31.43
C GLU A 606 -23.76 -5.93 -30.89
N GLU A 607 -22.72 -5.21 -31.31
CA GLU A 607 -21.35 -5.42 -30.85
C GLU A 607 -21.23 -5.28 -29.33
N ALA A 608 -21.92 -4.30 -28.73
CA ALA A 608 -21.91 -4.10 -27.28
C ALA A 608 -22.51 -5.30 -26.53
N SER A 609 -23.55 -5.95 -27.08
CA SER A 609 -24.16 -7.15 -26.49
C SER A 609 -23.30 -8.40 -26.67
N ILE A 610 -22.72 -8.58 -27.86
CA ILE A 610 -21.81 -9.70 -28.14
C ILE A 610 -20.60 -9.63 -27.20
N ASN A 611 -19.96 -8.47 -27.08
CA ASN A 611 -18.81 -8.29 -26.19
C ASN A 611 -19.18 -8.47 -24.72
N LEU A 612 -20.34 -7.96 -24.27
CA LEU A 612 -20.80 -8.17 -22.90
C LEU A 612 -21.08 -9.65 -22.59
N SER A 613 -21.68 -10.38 -23.55
CA SER A 613 -21.91 -11.83 -23.42
C SER A 613 -20.58 -12.58 -23.34
N ALA A 614 -19.62 -12.25 -24.20
CA ALA A 614 -18.28 -12.84 -24.18
C ALA A 614 -17.52 -12.54 -22.87
N ILE A 615 -17.64 -11.32 -22.33
CA ILE A 615 -17.07 -10.94 -21.01
C ILE A 615 -17.61 -11.85 -19.90
N ASN A 616 -18.93 -12.09 -19.87
CA ASN A 616 -19.54 -12.97 -18.87
C ASN A 616 -19.18 -14.44 -19.07
N ASN A 617 -19.00 -14.87 -20.32
CA ASN A 617 -18.54 -16.23 -20.68
C ASN A 617 -17.03 -16.44 -20.54
N CYS A 618 -16.24 -15.40 -20.26
CA CYS A 618 -14.81 -15.51 -20.02
C CYS A 618 -14.52 -16.49 -18.88
N ARG A 619 -13.57 -17.41 -19.05
CA ARG A 619 -13.29 -18.49 -18.08
C ARG A 619 -12.61 -18.03 -16.79
N LEU A 620 -12.14 -16.79 -16.72
CA LEU A 620 -11.51 -16.25 -15.52
C LEU A 620 -12.56 -15.98 -14.43
N VAL A 621 -12.13 -16.04 -13.16
CA VAL A 621 -12.97 -15.71 -12.01
C VAL A 621 -13.33 -14.22 -12.04
N LYS A 622 -14.61 -13.91 -11.84
CA LYS A 622 -15.17 -12.55 -11.85
C LYS A 622 -15.88 -12.33 -10.51
N PRO A 623 -15.25 -11.69 -9.51
CA PRO A 623 -15.84 -11.54 -8.18
C PRO A 623 -16.87 -10.40 -8.08
N TRP A 624 -17.29 -9.83 -9.22
CA TRP A 624 -18.24 -8.72 -9.32
C TRP A 624 -19.32 -9.05 -10.34
N ALA A 625 -20.48 -8.39 -10.24
CA ALA A 625 -21.43 -8.35 -11.36
C ALA A 625 -20.79 -7.61 -12.56
N LEU A 626 -20.85 -8.19 -13.75
CA LEU A 626 -20.39 -7.57 -15.00
C LEU A 626 -21.59 -7.33 -15.91
N THR A 627 -22.09 -6.09 -15.94
CA THR A 627 -23.32 -5.71 -16.63
C THR A 627 -23.13 -4.42 -17.45
N PHE A 628 -24.21 -3.82 -17.93
CA PHE A 628 -24.20 -2.67 -18.83
C PHE A 628 -24.65 -1.37 -18.15
N SER A 629 -24.11 -0.24 -18.61
CA SER A 629 -24.67 1.10 -18.43
C SER A 629 -24.66 1.82 -19.78
N PHE A 630 -25.67 1.51 -20.59
CA PHE A 630 -25.69 1.83 -22.01
C PHE A 630 -26.63 3.01 -22.31
N GLY A 631 -26.12 3.95 -23.11
CA GLY A 631 -26.92 5.01 -23.73
C GLY A 631 -27.24 4.62 -25.16
N ARG A 632 -26.32 4.93 -26.09
CA ARG A 632 -26.47 4.61 -27.52
C ARG A 632 -26.82 3.14 -27.79
N ALA A 633 -26.20 2.19 -27.10
CA ALA A 633 -26.43 0.76 -27.34
C ALA A 633 -27.82 0.23 -26.91
N LEU A 634 -28.61 1.05 -26.22
CA LEU A 634 -30.03 0.78 -25.89
C LEU A 634 -31.01 1.69 -26.64
N GLN A 635 -30.56 2.81 -27.19
CA GLN A 635 -31.43 3.87 -27.68
C GLN A 635 -31.35 4.11 -29.19
N ALA A 636 -30.32 3.63 -29.88
CA ALA A 636 -30.06 4.04 -31.27
C ALA A 636 -31.19 3.59 -32.22
N SER A 637 -31.63 2.33 -32.12
CA SER A 637 -32.74 1.81 -32.92
C SER A 637 -34.07 2.45 -32.52
N ALA A 638 -34.34 2.60 -31.22
CA ALA A 638 -35.52 3.31 -30.72
C ALA A 638 -35.64 4.74 -31.27
N LEU A 639 -34.54 5.50 -31.20
CA LEU A 639 -34.49 6.88 -31.72
C LEU A 639 -34.71 6.94 -33.23
N LYS A 640 -34.08 6.03 -33.99
CA LYS A 640 -34.21 5.94 -35.45
C LYS A 640 -35.62 5.54 -35.90
N THR A 641 -36.31 4.73 -35.10
CA THR A 641 -37.70 4.33 -35.33
C THR A 641 -38.67 5.46 -34.97
N TRP A 642 -38.43 6.16 -33.87
CA TRP A 642 -39.30 7.25 -33.41
C TRP A 642 -39.37 8.42 -34.41
N ARG A 643 -38.22 8.92 -34.89
CA ARG A 643 -38.14 10.04 -35.85
C ARG A 643 -38.88 11.33 -35.44
N GLY A 644 -39.16 11.51 -34.14
CA GLY A 644 -39.93 12.66 -33.65
C GLY A 644 -41.43 12.59 -33.94
N GLN A 645 -41.93 11.42 -34.34
CA GLN A 645 -43.32 11.21 -34.76
C GLN A 645 -44.08 10.43 -33.69
N ARG A 646 -45.20 10.97 -33.21
CA ARG A 646 -46.00 10.38 -32.12
C ARG A 646 -46.57 9.01 -32.52
N GLU A 647 -46.92 8.84 -33.78
CA GLU A 647 -47.41 7.57 -34.34
C GLU A 647 -46.40 6.42 -34.25
N ASN A 648 -45.10 6.72 -34.09
CA ASN A 648 -44.03 5.72 -34.01
C ASN A 648 -43.59 5.41 -32.57
N GLU A 649 -44.20 6.03 -31.54
CA GLU A 649 -43.77 5.89 -30.14
C GLU A 649 -43.82 4.44 -29.66
N ALA A 650 -44.89 3.70 -29.97
CA ALA A 650 -45.03 2.30 -29.61
C ALA A 650 -43.94 1.42 -30.28
N ALA A 651 -43.68 1.65 -31.57
CA ALA A 651 -42.66 0.91 -32.30
C ALA A 651 -41.24 1.23 -31.79
N ALA A 652 -40.97 2.49 -31.44
CA ALA A 652 -39.71 2.90 -30.84
C ALA A 652 -39.49 2.31 -29.45
N THR A 653 -40.55 2.26 -28.64
CA THR A 653 -40.55 1.64 -27.31
C THR A 653 -40.21 0.14 -27.43
N GLU A 654 -40.80 -0.55 -28.39
CA GLU A 654 -40.51 -1.97 -28.65
C GLU A 654 -39.04 -2.22 -29.01
N GLU A 655 -38.42 -1.35 -29.83
CA GLU A 655 -36.99 -1.47 -30.14
C GLU A 655 -36.11 -1.29 -28.89
N PHE A 656 -36.45 -0.38 -27.99
CA PHE A 656 -35.77 -0.25 -26.71
C PHE A 656 -35.92 -1.52 -25.86
N ILE A 657 -37.13 -2.09 -25.74
CA ILE A 657 -37.39 -3.31 -24.97
C ILE A 657 -36.55 -4.47 -25.49
N LYS A 658 -36.54 -4.70 -26.82
CA LYS A 658 -35.72 -5.76 -27.43
C LYS A 658 -34.25 -5.62 -27.05
N ARG A 659 -33.69 -4.40 -27.09
CA ARG A 659 -32.30 -4.15 -26.71
C ARG A 659 -32.07 -4.35 -25.21
N ALA A 660 -33.05 -4.03 -24.36
CA ALA A 660 -32.96 -4.29 -22.92
C ALA A 660 -32.92 -5.79 -22.62
N GLU A 661 -33.79 -6.59 -23.23
CA GLU A 661 -33.83 -8.06 -23.08
C GLU A 661 -32.54 -8.72 -23.58
N ILE A 662 -32.05 -8.32 -24.75
CA ILE A 662 -30.78 -8.81 -25.30
C ILE A 662 -29.62 -8.55 -24.34
N ASN A 663 -29.52 -7.33 -23.79
CA ASN A 663 -28.44 -7.00 -22.86
C ASN A 663 -28.61 -7.66 -21.49
N SER A 664 -29.86 -7.92 -21.06
CA SER A 664 -30.14 -8.74 -19.89
C SER A 664 -29.59 -10.16 -20.05
N LEU A 665 -29.80 -10.79 -21.21
CA LEU A 665 -29.23 -12.10 -21.54
C LEU A 665 -27.68 -12.03 -21.64
N ALA A 666 -27.15 -10.97 -22.24
CA ALA A 666 -25.70 -10.79 -22.39
C ALA A 666 -25.00 -10.63 -21.03
N SER A 667 -25.61 -9.91 -20.08
CA SER A 667 -25.10 -9.77 -18.71
C SER A 667 -25.01 -11.11 -17.95
N GLN A 668 -25.70 -12.14 -18.45
CA GLN A 668 -25.69 -13.50 -17.90
C GLN A 668 -24.85 -14.48 -18.74
N GLY A 669 -24.22 -14.01 -19.82
CA GLY A 669 -23.51 -14.87 -20.78
C GLY A 669 -24.43 -15.77 -21.62
N LYS A 670 -25.74 -15.50 -21.64
CA LYS A 670 -26.76 -16.33 -22.31
C LYS A 670 -27.16 -15.80 -23.67
N TYR A 671 -26.59 -14.68 -24.12
CA TYR A 671 -26.93 -14.11 -25.41
C TYR A 671 -26.17 -14.81 -26.54
N THR A 672 -26.92 -15.27 -27.53
CA THR A 672 -26.44 -15.83 -28.80
C THR A 672 -27.06 -15.06 -29.96
N VAL A 673 -26.25 -14.72 -30.96
CA VAL A 673 -26.75 -14.05 -32.18
C VAL A 673 -27.69 -15.01 -32.91
N CYS A 674 -28.95 -14.61 -33.11
CA CYS A 674 -29.87 -15.35 -33.97
C CYS A 674 -29.43 -15.19 -35.43
N GLY A 675 -28.64 -16.14 -35.94
CA GLY A 675 -28.14 -16.09 -37.33
C GLY A 675 -27.31 -17.28 -37.80
N ASP A 676 -26.57 -17.96 -36.92
CA ASP A 676 -25.81 -19.16 -37.30
C ASP A 676 -26.20 -20.35 -36.42
N SER A 677 -27.22 -21.08 -36.86
CA SER A 677 -27.37 -22.49 -36.54
C SER A 677 -26.25 -23.29 -37.21
N SER A 678 -25.03 -23.18 -36.69
CA SER A 678 -23.95 -24.12 -36.94
C SER A 678 -23.38 -24.60 -35.60
N GLY A 679 -23.89 -25.75 -35.17
CA GLY A 679 -23.22 -26.69 -34.26
C GLY A 679 -22.62 -26.13 -32.97
N ALA A 680 -23.31 -26.37 -31.86
CA ALA A 680 -22.66 -26.54 -30.56
C ALA A 680 -21.70 -27.75 -30.59
N THR A 681 -20.54 -27.61 -31.24
CA THR A 681 -19.39 -28.52 -31.21
C THR A 681 -18.11 -27.72 -31.43
N GLY A 682 -17.71 -26.93 -30.43
CA GLY A 682 -16.37 -26.34 -30.35
C GLY A 682 -15.46 -27.22 -29.51
N LEU A 683 -14.89 -28.25 -30.14
CA LEU A 683 -13.85 -29.11 -29.57
C LEU A 683 -12.65 -28.28 -29.08
N SER A 684 -12.11 -28.74 -27.96
CA SER A 684 -10.87 -28.35 -27.31
C SER A 684 -9.70 -28.18 -28.29
N HIS A 685 -9.24 -26.94 -28.48
CA HIS A 685 -7.87 -26.66 -28.88
C HIS A 685 -7.19 -25.74 -27.87
N TYR A 686 -6.10 -26.28 -27.32
CA TYR A 686 -5.14 -25.69 -26.40
C TYR A 686 -4.66 -24.32 -26.90
N LEU A 687 -4.85 -23.27 -26.09
CA LEU A 687 -4.06 -22.04 -26.18
C LEU A 687 -3.09 -22.04 -24.99
N SER A 688 -1.80 -21.99 -25.32
CA SER A 688 -0.71 -22.01 -24.36
C SER A 688 -0.81 -20.87 -23.35
N SER A 689 -0.36 -21.17 -22.14
CA SER A 689 -0.28 -20.29 -20.99
C SER A 689 0.34 -18.92 -21.30
N TYR A 690 -0.48 -17.88 -21.07
CA TYR A 690 -0.21 -16.46 -20.84
C TYR A 690 0.42 -15.63 -21.98
N ALA A 691 -0.43 -14.98 -22.78
CA ALA A 691 -0.08 -13.88 -23.67
C ALA A 691 -1.02 -12.66 -23.52
N TYR A 692 -1.33 -12.20 -22.29
CA TYR A 692 -2.22 -11.05 -22.02
C TYR A 692 -1.82 -10.28 -20.77
#